data_AF-A0A9D5LFF4-F1
#
_entry.id   AF-A0A9D5LFF4-F1
#
_cell.length_a   1.000
_cell.length_b   1.000
_cell.length_c   1.000
_cell.angle_alpha   90.00
_cell.angle_beta   90.00
_cell.angle_gamma   90.00
#
_symmetry.space_group_name_H-M   'P 1'
#
loop_
_entity.id
_entity.type
_entity.pdbx_description
1 polymer ?
#
loop_
_entity_poly.entity_id
_entity_poly.type
_entity_poly.pdbx_seq_one_letter_code
_entity_poly.pdbx_strand_id
1 'polypeptide(L)'
;MPQYPYLHIALRGELQGATRTIYSYPASGSDIDPRWNSTLVEPGAAIKRFLNATECFILQSSPLGHYFSLIARSSFNPERGYMMISVLVDNGCALTGRQLMGIFLNLKKTLIDEENLTDAAVEEALADADVPEEPLRLEAWMYHAPEPGEAISEAAYRTYISQQELESIFSFPYQPDYSSYRCIIVVSATTTLRPGVKMPRLTVPIRKLYSLVCPEGVIASSTQAYEGDSIELSFVKNGFSTHKEEVIVGTPSAYMKYDGSTIIIRTPAQTGIRFERRIPFKVMSAKGSPVKGYVITLNGRSVNTMEPYIELYEKDLEPGSEVDIQVQSNNYHPLRMKKSAEEMLVTDELLLELLPVEQGITLRLDFGDGRVFEQQISIEKNTPEYNRLHAGNFHGFRALRQVSEDDNVVFNVDVRANGRPVAPNIEVPKEEAPKESPAKAPVFENISADVRPERPVIDTTLPTSDIEDEPEVRPEPRKRKPVITDYEADDDDDDERPDLSPRRPRRGLYRWLAIGAAVIAVVVGAVVFLPQYVGSDDDPAPADEIAAAEQGGAAPEVRRELTEDEAADLAYLNTYPVWEVDKMKSPMGKSLMEAILAGDIDAVVNNDYYAVTGRATNEKAILVADLIWRAKGSPSDKGNRRIMRSAVKNGAIDLKTFSDNLAKRRPAERINDTPRPSK
;
A
#
# COMPACT_ATOMS: atom_id res chain seq x y z
N MET A 1 -36.28 4.58 -28.44
CA MET A 1 -35.47 3.59 -27.69
C MET A 1 -35.22 4.18 -26.31
N PRO A 2 -35.12 3.36 -25.25
CA PRO A 2 -34.74 3.86 -23.93
C PRO A 2 -33.37 4.52 -23.97
N GLN A 3 -33.19 5.57 -23.17
CA GLN A 3 -31.88 6.24 -23.00
C GLN A 3 -30.86 5.32 -22.31
N TYR A 4 -31.32 4.46 -21.40
CA TYR A 4 -30.49 3.53 -20.63
C TYR A 4 -30.86 2.07 -20.96
N PRO A 5 -30.49 1.55 -22.15
CA PRO A 5 -30.96 0.24 -22.63
C PRO A 5 -30.49 -0.96 -21.78
N TYR A 6 -29.43 -0.78 -21.00
CA TYR A 6 -28.82 -1.79 -20.13
C TYR A 6 -29.40 -1.82 -18.70
N LEU A 7 -30.40 -0.96 -18.42
CA LEU A 7 -31.08 -0.86 -17.14
C LEU A 7 -32.55 -1.21 -17.30
N HIS A 8 -33.03 -2.12 -16.47
CA HIS A 8 -34.45 -2.41 -16.32
C HIS A 8 -34.86 -2.13 -14.88
N ILE A 9 -35.98 -1.45 -14.69
CA ILE A 9 -36.39 -0.96 -13.36
C ILE A 9 -37.84 -1.36 -13.12
N ALA A 10 -38.18 -1.76 -11.90
CA ALA A 10 -39.55 -2.05 -11.52
C ALA A 10 -39.91 -1.51 -10.14
N LEU A 11 -41.12 -0.92 -10.06
CA LEU A 11 -41.80 -0.68 -8.80
C LEU A 11 -42.72 -1.87 -8.51
N ARG A 12 -42.56 -2.52 -7.37
CA ARG A 12 -43.40 -3.61 -6.88
C ARG A 12 -44.03 -3.22 -5.54
N GLY A 13 -45.25 -3.68 -5.28
CA GLY A 13 -45.97 -3.38 -4.02
C GLY A 13 -47.19 -4.28 -3.84
N GLU A 14 -47.83 -4.18 -2.67
CA GLU A 14 -48.98 -5.03 -2.32
C GLU A 14 -50.26 -4.54 -3.02
N LEU A 15 -50.75 -5.31 -3.99
CA LEU A 15 -52.00 -5.05 -4.71
C LEU A 15 -52.96 -6.22 -4.51
N GLN A 16 -54.13 -5.94 -3.93
CA GLN A 16 -55.19 -6.94 -3.69
C GLN A 16 -54.72 -8.13 -2.83
N GLY A 17 -53.82 -7.89 -1.86
CA GLY A 17 -53.27 -8.93 -0.97
C GLY A 17 -52.17 -9.79 -1.58
N ALA A 18 -51.57 -9.37 -2.70
CA ALA A 18 -50.41 -10.01 -3.30
C ALA A 18 -49.41 -8.98 -3.82
N THR A 19 -48.10 -9.23 -3.65
CA THR A 19 -47.06 -8.36 -4.23
C THR A 19 -47.05 -8.51 -5.75
N ARG A 20 -47.22 -7.40 -6.47
CA ARG A 20 -47.21 -7.34 -7.95
C ARG A 20 -46.32 -6.19 -8.43
N THR A 21 -45.83 -6.30 -9.67
CA THR A 21 -45.26 -5.16 -10.41
C THR A 21 -46.37 -4.13 -10.69
N ILE A 22 -46.11 -2.89 -10.32
CA ILE A 22 -47.00 -1.72 -10.49
C ILE A 22 -46.56 -0.92 -11.74
N TYR A 23 -45.25 -0.80 -11.92
CA TYR A 23 -44.61 -0.10 -13.04
C TYR A 23 -43.31 -0.83 -13.43
N SER A 24 -42.93 -0.78 -14.70
CA SER A 24 -41.66 -1.32 -15.22
C SER A 24 -41.11 -0.43 -16.33
N TYR A 25 -39.82 -0.08 -16.25
CA TYR A 25 -39.04 0.60 -17.28
C TYR A 25 -38.09 -0.39 -17.98
N PRO A 26 -37.89 -0.27 -19.30
CA PRO A 26 -38.68 0.54 -20.22
C PRO A 26 -40.07 -0.10 -20.44
N ALA A 27 -41.11 0.71 -20.61
CA ALA A 27 -42.47 0.21 -20.79
C ALA A 27 -42.68 -0.48 -22.17
N SER A 28 -41.77 -0.26 -23.12
CA SER A 28 -41.73 -0.98 -24.41
C SER A 28 -40.32 -0.95 -25.02
N GLY A 29 -39.99 -1.96 -25.82
CA GLY A 29 -38.74 -2.00 -26.60
C GLY A 29 -37.51 -2.59 -25.88
N SER A 30 -37.69 -3.41 -24.84
CA SER A 30 -36.67 -4.38 -24.43
C SER A 30 -37.09 -5.79 -24.84
N ASP A 31 -36.13 -6.58 -25.33
CA ASP A 31 -36.29 -8.02 -25.62
C ASP A 31 -35.98 -8.91 -24.38
N ILE A 32 -35.56 -8.31 -23.27
CA ILE A 32 -35.22 -9.00 -22.02
C ILE A 32 -36.46 -9.08 -21.12
N ASP A 33 -36.81 -10.30 -20.68
CA ASP A 33 -37.77 -10.55 -19.59
C ASP A 33 -37.02 -10.47 -18.24
N PRO A 34 -37.20 -9.43 -17.41
CA PRO A 34 -36.46 -9.29 -16.16
C PRO A 34 -36.99 -10.20 -15.04
N ARG A 35 -38.08 -10.96 -15.26
CA ARG A 35 -38.63 -11.95 -14.33
C ARG A 35 -38.94 -11.44 -12.92
N TRP A 36 -39.36 -10.18 -12.81
CA TRP A 36 -39.64 -9.47 -11.57
C TRP A 36 -40.46 -10.24 -10.53
N ASN A 37 -41.38 -11.12 -10.96
CA ASN A 37 -42.30 -11.84 -10.09
C ASN A 37 -41.87 -13.27 -9.72
N SER A 38 -40.81 -13.80 -10.32
CA SER A 38 -40.27 -15.14 -10.00
C SER A 38 -38.83 -15.10 -9.48
N THR A 39 -38.01 -14.16 -9.96
CA THR A 39 -36.60 -14.01 -9.54
C THR A 39 -36.46 -13.32 -8.19
N LEU A 40 -37.19 -12.23 -7.94
CA LEU A 40 -37.06 -11.42 -6.72
C LEU A 40 -37.84 -11.96 -5.52
N VAL A 41 -37.41 -11.60 -4.31
CA VAL A 41 -38.10 -11.91 -3.05
C VAL A 41 -39.38 -11.07 -2.85
N GLU A 42 -40.18 -11.46 -1.86
CA GLU A 42 -41.38 -10.74 -1.42
C GLU A 42 -40.98 -9.65 -0.40
N PRO A 43 -41.24 -8.34 -0.65
CA PRO A 43 -40.78 -7.24 0.19
C PRO A 43 -41.26 -7.33 1.64
N GLY A 44 -42.52 -7.70 1.85
CA GLY A 44 -43.10 -7.86 3.18
C GLY A 44 -42.34 -8.91 3.99
N ALA A 45 -42.18 -10.12 3.45
CA ALA A 45 -41.45 -11.22 4.08
C ALA A 45 -39.97 -10.85 4.32
N ALA A 46 -39.30 -10.23 3.34
CA ALA A 46 -37.90 -9.85 3.44
C ALA A 46 -37.64 -8.88 4.61
N ILE A 47 -38.44 -7.82 4.75
CA ILE A 47 -38.23 -6.82 5.82
C ILE A 47 -38.78 -7.29 7.19
N LYS A 48 -39.88 -8.06 7.22
CA LYS A 48 -40.45 -8.64 8.46
C LYS A 48 -39.52 -9.65 9.16
N ARG A 49 -38.47 -10.14 8.49
CA ARG A 49 -37.37 -10.92 9.10
C ARG A 49 -36.62 -10.14 10.19
N PHE A 50 -36.69 -8.82 10.19
CA PHE A 50 -36.06 -7.94 11.18
C PHE A 50 -37.10 -7.34 12.16
N LEU A 51 -36.64 -6.82 13.30
CA LEU A 51 -37.49 -6.16 14.30
C LEU A 51 -37.74 -4.68 14.00
N ASN A 52 -36.71 -3.99 13.51
CA ASN A 52 -36.65 -2.53 13.45
C ASN A 52 -36.16 -1.96 12.11
N ALA A 53 -36.17 -2.75 11.04
CA ALA A 53 -35.89 -2.26 9.69
C ALA A 53 -37.07 -1.41 9.17
N THR A 54 -36.82 -0.13 8.92
CA THR A 54 -37.73 0.75 8.16
C THR A 54 -37.52 0.60 6.66
N GLU A 55 -36.26 0.39 6.26
CA GLU A 55 -35.80 0.19 4.89
C GLU A 55 -34.74 -0.93 4.91
N CYS A 56 -34.61 -1.65 3.79
CA CYS A 56 -33.50 -2.58 3.57
C CYS A 56 -33.21 -2.71 2.08
N PHE A 57 -31.94 -2.95 1.73
CA PHE A 57 -31.53 -3.20 0.37
C PHE A 57 -31.34 -4.71 0.12
N ILE A 58 -31.36 -5.13 -1.14
CA ILE A 58 -31.12 -6.51 -1.56
C ILE A 58 -30.13 -6.52 -2.72
N LEU A 59 -29.19 -7.47 -2.67
CA LEU A 59 -28.35 -7.90 -3.79
C LEU A 59 -28.79 -9.30 -4.23
N GLN A 60 -28.90 -9.52 -5.53
CA GLN A 60 -29.16 -10.83 -6.14
C GLN A 60 -28.56 -10.87 -7.55
N SER A 61 -27.88 -11.96 -7.93
CA SER A 61 -27.32 -12.13 -9.28
C SER A 61 -28.11 -13.15 -10.10
N SER A 62 -27.96 -13.10 -11.44
CA SER A 62 -28.54 -14.06 -12.38
C SER A 62 -27.80 -14.02 -13.73
N PRO A 63 -28.02 -14.99 -14.64
CA PRO A 63 -27.47 -14.92 -16.01
C PRO A 63 -27.85 -13.66 -16.81
N LEU A 64 -28.92 -12.94 -16.43
CA LEU A 64 -29.31 -11.66 -17.03
C LEU A 64 -28.47 -10.48 -16.52
N GLY A 65 -27.87 -10.60 -15.33
CA GLY A 65 -27.16 -9.54 -14.65
C GLY A 65 -27.51 -9.45 -13.16
N HIS A 66 -27.26 -8.28 -12.57
CA HIS A 66 -27.36 -8.03 -11.13
C HIS A 66 -28.61 -7.24 -10.79
N TYR A 67 -29.44 -7.82 -9.93
CA TYR A 67 -30.59 -7.17 -9.30
C TYR A 67 -30.16 -6.50 -8.00
N PHE A 68 -30.24 -5.18 -8.01
CA PHE A 68 -30.22 -4.35 -6.82
C PHE A 68 -31.67 -4.03 -6.45
N SER A 69 -32.02 -3.94 -5.18
CA SER A 69 -33.36 -3.46 -4.80
C SER A 69 -33.35 -2.70 -3.48
N LEU A 70 -34.22 -1.69 -3.37
CA LEU A 70 -34.57 -1.00 -2.12
C LEU A 70 -36.01 -1.39 -1.74
N ILE A 71 -36.19 -1.95 -0.55
CA ILE A 71 -37.50 -2.04 0.10
C ILE A 71 -37.65 -0.84 1.03
N ALA A 72 -38.71 -0.06 0.81
CA ALA A 72 -39.06 1.11 1.60
C ALA A 72 -40.58 1.17 1.84
N ARG A 73 -41.01 2.12 2.66
CA ARG A 73 -42.43 2.46 2.87
C ARG A 73 -42.66 3.90 2.40
N SER A 74 -43.78 4.16 1.73
CA SER A 74 -44.14 5.54 1.36
C SER A 74 -44.27 6.40 2.61
N SER A 75 -43.68 7.59 2.56
CA SER A 75 -43.72 8.56 3.66
C SER A 75 -45.13 9.17 3.78
N PHE A 76 -45.80 9.33 2.63
CA PHE A 76 -47.11 9.99 2.50
C PHE A 76 -48.28 9.00 2.52
N ASN A 77 -48.09 7.79 1.97
CA ASN A 77 -49.13 6.74 1.90
C ASN A 77 -48.72 5.43 2.64
N PRO A 78 -48.54 5.43 3.98
CA PRO A 78 -48.09 4.25 4.72
C PRO A 78 -49.02 3.03 4.62
N GLU A 79 -50.29 3.22 4.25
CA GLU A 79 -51.29 2.16 4.11
C GLU A 79 -51.01 1.23 2.91
N ARG A 80 -50.19 1.65 1.93
CA ARG A 80 -49.78 0.82 0.78
C ARG A 80 -48.78 -0.29 1.13
N GLY A 81 -48.47 -0.48 2.40
CA GLY A 81 -47.54 -1.51 2.86
C GLY A 81 -46.08 -1.19 2.53
N TYR A 82 -45.30 -2.21 2.21
CA TYR A 82 -43.91 -2.07 1.78
C TYR A 82 -43.81 -2.14 0.25
N MET A 83 -43.12 -1.15 -0.31
CA MET A 83 -42.84 -1.02 -1.74
C MET A 83 -41.40 -1.48 -1.99
N MET A 84 -41.13 -2.00 -3.18
CA MET A 84 -39.80 -2.41 -3.63
C MET A 84 -39.49 -1.75 -4.96
N ILE A 85 -38.44 -0.93 -4.98
CA ILE A 85 -37.81 -0.47 -6.23
C ILE A 85 -36.71 -1.49 -6.55
N SER A 86 -36.75 -2.03 -7.76
CA SER A 86 -35.80 -3.03 -8.25
C SER A 86 -35.09 -2.46 -9.47
N VAL A 87 -33.76 -2.59 -9.53
CA VAL A 87 -32.93 -2.21 -10.67
C VAL A 87 -32.15 -3.45 -11.10
N LEU A 88 -32.40 -3.94 -12.31
CA LEU A 88 -31.57 -4.93 -12.98
C LEU A 88 -30.56 -4.16 -13.83
N VAL A 89 -29.28 -4.40 -13.57
CA VAL A 89 -28.15 -3.97 -14.41
C VAL A 89 -27.71 -5.17 -15.24
N ASP A 90 -27.63 -5.01 -16.56
CA ASP A 90 -27.22 -6.07 -17.49
C ASP A 90 -25.90 -6.76 -17.11
N ASN A 91 -25.81 -8.05 -17.42
CA ASN A 91 -24.64 -8.90 -17.14
C ASN A 91 -23.32 -8.30 -17.70
N GLY A 92 -22.37 -8.01 -16.81
CA GLY A 92 -21.09 -7.38 -17.13
C GLY A 92 -21.12 -5.85 -17.21
N CYS A 93 -22.27 -5.18 -17.23
CA CYS A 93 -22.37 -3.72 -17.16
C CYS A 93 -22.21 -3.26 -15.70
N ALA A 94 -21.37 -2.25 -15.44
CA ALA A 94 -21.03 -1.80 -14.11
C ALA A 94 -21.57 -0.40 -13.77
N LEU A 95 -21.98 -0.23 -12.52
CA LEU A 95 -22.31 1.07 -11.91
C LEU A 95 -21.57 1.22 -10.58
N THR A 96 -21.17 2.44 -10.23
CA THR A 96 -20.66 2.70 -8.88
C THR A 96 -21.78 2.56 -7.84
N GLY A 97 -21.43 2.17 -6.62
CA GLY A 97 -22.40 2.13 -5.52
C GLY A 97 -23.02 3.50 -5.22
N ARG A 98 -22.30 4.60 -5.51
CA ARG A 98 -22.85 5.97 -5.43
C ARG A 98 -23.98 6.20 -6.42
N GLN A 99 -23.77 5.86 -7.69
CA GLN A 99 -24.83 5.91 -8.71
C GLN A 99 -26.02 5.05 -8.26
N LEU A 100 -25.80 3.80 -7.82
CA LEU A 100 -26.87 2.94 -7.33
C LEU A 100 -27.64 3.54 -6.14
N MET A 101 -26.97 4.19 -5.18
CA MET A 101 -27.65 4.88 -4.07
C MET A 101 -28.40 6.14 -4.54
N GLY A 102 -27.85 6.90 -5.49
CA GLY A 102 -28.52 8.04 -6.13
C GLY A 102 -29.79 7.61 -6.88
N ILE A 103 -29.70 6.55 -7.67
CA ILE A 103 -30.84 5.92 -8.36
C ILE A 103 -31.93 5.56 -7.35
N PHE A 104 -31.59 4.89 -6.24
CA PHE A 104 -32.60 4.52 -5.23
C PHE A 104 -33.22 5.73 -4.52
N LEU A 105 -32.43 6.78 -4.24
CA LEU A 105 -32.93 8.02 -3.64
C LEU A 105 -33.90 8.76 -4.59
N ASN A 106 -33.50 8.95 -5.84
CA ASN A 106 -34.26 9.67 -6.85
C ASN A 106 -35.53 8.88 -7.24
N LEU A 107 -35.42 7.59 -7.52
CA LEU A 107 -36.58 6.75 -7.85
C LEU A 107 -37.54 6.59 -6.67
N LYS A 108 -37.07 6.60 -5.41
CA LYS A 108 -37.97 6.62 -4.24
C LYS A 108 -38.82 7.89 -4.25
N LYS A 109 -38.18 9.05 -4.42
CA LYS A 109 -38.87 10.34 -4.55
C LYS A 109 -39.89 10.30 -5.69
N THR A 110 -39.45 9.99 -6.92
CA THR A 110 -40.29 10.02 -8.13
C THR A 110 -41.41 8.97 -8.12
N LEU A 111 -41.13 7.71 -7.78
CA LEU A 111 -42.07 6.59 -7.95
C LEU A 111 -42.92 6.28 -6.71
N ILE A 112 -42.47 6.59 -5.49
CA ILE A 112 -43.15 6.22 -4.22
C ILE A 112 -43.76 7.42 -3.51
N ASP A 113 -43.09 8.57 -3.53
CA ASP A 113 -43.54 9.77 -2.80
C ASP A 113 -44.22 10.81 -3.71
N GLU A 114 -43.83 10.92 -4.99
CA GLU A 114 -44.48 11.76 -6.03
C GLU A 114 -45.46 10.97 -6.94
N GLU A 115 -45.39 9.63 -6.92
CA GLU A 115 -46.22 8.70 -7.72
C GLU A 115 -46.17 8.93 -9.26
N ASN A 116 -45.08 9.51 -9.78
CA ASN A 116 -44.88 9.79 -11.20
C ASN A 116 -44.36 8.56 -11.96
N LEU A 117 -45.26 7.67 -12.34
CA LEU A 117 -44.96 6.39 -13.02
C LEU A 117 -44.77 6.56 -14.54
N THR A 118 -43.82 7.40 -14.97
CA THR A 118 -43.52 7.64 -16.40
C THR A 118 -42.06 7.40 -16.75
N ASP A 119 -41.80 6.81 -17.92
CA ASP A 119 -40.44 6.46 -18.39
C ASP A 119 -39.52 7.69 -18.45
N ALA A 120 -40.04 8.85 -18.86
CA ALA A 120 -39.27 10.09 -18.89
C ALA A 120 -38.83 10.57 -17.49
N ALA A 121 -39.67 10.37 -16.46
CA ALA A 121 -39.33 10.72 -15.08
C ALA A 121 -38.36 9.70 -14.43
N VAL A 122 -38.31 8.47 -14.96
CA VAL A 122 -37.27 7.49 -14.65
C VAL A 122 -35.95 7.88 -15.31
N GLU A 123 -35.97 8.28 -16.58
CA GLU A 123 -34.78 8.76 -17.30
C GLU A 123 -34.19 10.04 -16.67
N GLU A 124 -35.03 10.98 -16.25
CA GLU A 124 -34.64 12.15 -15.44
C GLU A 124 -34.03 11.74 -14.08
N ALA A 125 -34.65 10.81 -13.35
CA ALA A 125 -34.13 10.31 -12.07
C ALA A 125 -32.81 9.52 -12.19
N LEU A 126 -32.53 8.92 -13.34
CA LEU A 126 -31.25 8.28 -13.68
C LEU A 126 -30.18 9.33 -14.03
N ALA A 127 -30.53 10.34 -14.82
CA ALA A 127 -29.62 11.45 -15.14
C ALA A 127 -29.20 12.23 -13.87
N ASP A 128 -30.15 12.54 -12.98
CA ASP A 128 -29.92 13.14 -11.65
C ASP A 128 -29.10 12.25 -10.69
N ALA A 129 -28.76 11.01 -11.08
CA ALA A 129 -27.94 10.08 -10.32
C ALA A 129 -26.55 9.83 -10.96
N ASP A 130 -26.11 10.71 -11.87
CA ASP A 130 -24.86 10.61 -12.64
C ASP A 130 -24.72 9.28 -13.43
N VAL A 131 -25.83 8.69 -13.87
CA VAL A 131 -25.82 7.41 -14.59
C VAL A 131 -25.37 7.62 -16.05
N PRO A 132 -24.39 6.85 -16.56
CA PRO A 132 -23.92 7.00 -17.94
C PRO A 132 -24.87 6.30 -18.93
N GLU A 133 -25.05 6.87 -20.12
CA GLU A 133 -25.80 6.24 -21.22
C GLU A 133 -25.09 4.96 -21.72
N GLU A 134 -23.76 5.01 -21.80
CA GLU A 134 -22.89 3.86 -22.11
C GLU A 134 -22.15 3.39 -20.83
N PRO A 135 -22.44 2.19 -20.29
CA PRO A 135 -21.79 1.70 -19.08
C PRO A 135 -20.41 1.12 -19.36
N LEU A 136 -19.51 1.20 -18.37
CA LEU A 136 -18.30 0.40 -18.37
C LEU A 136 -18.67 -1.09 -18.28
N ARG A 137 -18.02 -1.92 -19.10
CA ARG A 137 -18.20 -3.38 -19.08
C ARG A 137 -17.02 -4.04 -18.36
N LEU A 138 -17.28 -4.66 -17.22
CA LEU A 138 -16.26 -5.22 -16.32
C LEU A 138 -16.50 -6.72 -16.09
N GLU A 139 -15.43 -7.52 -16.13
CA GLU A 139 -15.50 -8.97 -15.87
C GLU A 139 -15.94 -9.28 -14.43
N ALA A 140 -15.50 -8.48 -13.46
CA ALA A 140 -15.96 -8.54 -12.06
C ALA A 140 -17.47 -8.29 -11.87
N TRP A 141 -18.17 -7.80 -12.91
CA TRP A 141 -19.62 -7.63 -12.96
C TRP A 141 -20.32 -8.72 -13.78
N MET A 142 -19.62 -9.76 -14.21
CA MET A 142 -20.25 -10.91 -14.85
C MET A 142 -20.90 -11.86 -13.83
N TYR A 143 -21.95 -12.56 -14.26
CA TYR A 143 -22.60 -13.59 -13.47
C TYR A 143 -21.75 -14.88 -13.43
N HIS A 144 -21.30 -15.24 -12.24
CA HIS A 144 -20.73 -16.55 -11.95
C HIS A 144 -21.83 -17.50 -11.47
N ALA A 145 -21.94 -18.67 -12.09
CA ALA A 145 -22.85 -19.72 -11.64
C ALA A 145 -22.33 -20.38 -10.34
N PRO A 146 -23.19 -20.73 -9.38
CA PRO A 146 -22.80 -21.48 -8.19
C PRO A 146 -22.36 -22.91 -8.55
N GLU A 147 -21.53 -23.51 -7.70
CA GLU A 147 -20.93 -24.83 -8.00
C GLU A 147 -21.98 -25.96 -8.07
N PRO A 148 -21.83 -26.91 -9.01
CA PRO A 148 -22.83 -27.93 -9.29
C PRO A 148 -22.91 -29.00 -8.19
N GLY A 149 -23.78 -28.77 -7.22
CA GLY A 149 -24.07 -29.71 -6.13
C GLY A 149 -24.44 -29.04 -4.81
N GLU A 150 -24.12 -27.76 -4.63
CA GLU A 150 -24.50 -27.02 -3.42
C GLU A 150 -26.01 -26.74 -3.34
N ALA A 151 -26.56 -26.85 -2.13
CA ALA A 151 -27.94 -26.49 -1.84
C ALA A 151 -28.05 -24.98 -1.56
N ILE A 152 -28.29 -24.20 -2.61
CA ILE A 152 -28.43 -22.74 -2.54
C ILE A 152 -29.47 -22.35 -1.48
N SER A 153 -29.02 -21.60 -0.47
CA SER A 153 -29.86 -21.11 0.63
C SER A 153 -30.70 -19.89 0.22
N GLU A 154 -31.90 -19.74 0.80
CA GLU A 154 -32.87 -18.74 0.34
C GLU A 154 -32.36 -17.30 0.48
N ALA A 155 -31.70 -16.97 1.59
CA ALA A 155 -31.12 -15.65 1.84
C ALA A 155 -30.02 -15.70 2.91
N ALA A 156 -29.09 -14.74 2.84
CA ALA A 156 -28.24 -14.30 3.95
C ALA A 156 -28.46 -12.80 4.21
N TYR A 157 -27.83 -12.24 5.25
CA TYR A 157 -27.82 -10.78 5.45
C TYR A 157 -26.45 -10.22 5.80
N ARG A 158 -26.19 -8.99 5.34
CA ARG A 158 -25.02 -8.17 5.70
C ARG A 158 -25.49 -6.91 6.42
N THR A 159 -24.66 -6.40 7.32
CA THR A 159 -24.88 -5.10 7.98
C THR A 159 -23.95 -4.04 7.41
N TYR A 160 -24.41 -2.79 7.28
CA TYR A 160 -23.55 -1.62 7.02
C TYR A 160 -23.65 -0.59 8.15
N ILE A 161 -22.56 0.13 8.41
CA ILE A 161 -22.44 1.15 9.47
C ILE A 161 -22.50 2.56 8.87
N SER A 162 -21.95 2.77 7.67
CA SER A 162 -21.91 4.08 6.98
C SER A 162 -22.42 4.00 5.54
N GLN A 163 -22.74 5.17 4.95
CA GLN A 163 -23.06 5.26 3.52
C GLN A 163 -21.89 4.80 2.65
N GLN A 164 -20.64 5.11 3.02
CA GLN A 164 -19.45 4.69 2.27
C GLN A 164 -19.28 3.15 2.27
N GLU A 165 -19.60 2.47 3.37
CA GLU A 165 -19.62 1.00 3.40
C GLU A 165 -20.72 0.45 2.47
N LEU A 166 -21.90 1.07 2.45
CA LEU A 166 -22.99 0.70 1.55
C LEU A 166 -22.63 0.94 0.07
N GLU A 167 -22.03 2.08 -0.27
CA GLU A 167 -21.48 2.37 -1.60
C GLU A 167 -20.38 1.35 -1.98
N SER A 168 -19.54 0.91 -1.03
CA SER A 168 -18.56 -0.15 -1.29
C SER A 168 -19.23 -1.51 -1.54
N ILE A 169 -20.22 -1.90 -0.73
CA ILE A 169 -20.96 -3.16 -0.89
C ILE A 169 -21.66 -3.22 -2.26
N PHE A 170 -22.21 -2.09 -2.74
CA PHE A 170 -22.93 -2.01 -4.01
C PHE A 170 -22.01 -1.83 -5.23
N SER A 171 -20.75 -1.43 -5.03
CA SER A 171 -19.73 -1.37 -6.10
C SER A 171 -19.13 -2.74 -6.45
N PHE A 172 -19.16 -3.72 -5.53
CA PHE A 172 -18.60 -5.06 -5.71
C PHE A 172 -19.67 -6.14 -5.48
N PRO A 173 -20.67 -6.26 -6.38
CA PRO A 173 -21.84 -7.12 -6.17
C PRO A 173 -21.52 -8.61 -6.15
N TYR A 174 -20.50 -9.05 -6.89
CA TYR A 174 -19.98 -10.41 -6.80
C TYR A 174 -19.01 -10.54 -5.62
N GLN A 175 -19.24 -11.54 -4.76
CA GLN A 175 -18.33 -11.98 -3.70
C GLN A 175 -18.40 -13.52 -3.62
N PRO A 176 -17.29 -14.24 -3.35
CA PRO A 176 -17.31 -15.71 -3.24
C PRO A 176 -18.33 -16.20 -2.20
N ASP A 177 -18.37 -15.55 -1.02
CA ASP A 177 -19.27 -15.87 0.09
C ASP A 177 -20.76 -15.61 -0.19
N TYR A 178 -21.10 -14.99 -1.32
CA TYR A 178 -22.49 -14.79 -1.74
C TYR A 178 -23.03 -15.94 -2.60
N SER A 179 -22.16 -16.76 -3.18
CA SER A 179 -22.51 -17.79 -4.18
C SER A 179 -23.49 -18.85 -3.67
N SER A 180 -23.37 -19.29 -2.40
CA SER A 180 -24.28 -20.26 -1.77
C SER A 180 -25.66 -19.69 -1.40
N TYR A 181 -25.99 -18.44 -1.76
CA TYR A 181 -27.25 -17.76 -1.41
C TYR A 181 -27.97 -17.17 -2.63
N ARG A 182 -29.30 -17.32 -2.67
CA ARG A 182 -30.14 -16.72 -3.73
C ARG A 182 -30.16 -15.18 -3.66
N CYS A 183 -30.09 -14.59 -2.47
CA CYS A 183 -29.98 -13.14 -2.29
C CYS A 183 -29.33 -12.76 -0.96
N ILE A 184 -28.74 -11.57 -0.91
CA ILE A 184 -28.13 -10.97 0.28
C ILE A 184 -28.96 -9.74 0.67
N ILE A 185 -29.53 -9.73 1.88
CA ILE A 185 -30.25 -8.56 2.40
C ILE A 185 -29.27 -7.66 3.15
N VAL A 186 -29.19 -6.39 2.77
CA VAL A 186 -28.26 -5.40 3.33
C VAL A 186 -29.04 -4.39 4.19
N VAL A 187 -28.70 -4.33 5.48
CA VAL A 187 -29.42 -3.55 6.51
C VAL A 187 -28.46 -2.70 7.36
N SER A 188 -28.95 -1.62 7.98
CA SER A 188 -28.14 -0.87 8.96
C SER A 188 -27.68 -1.78 10.10
N ALA A 189 -26.46 -1.60 10.61
CA ALA A 189 -25.93 -2.33 11.76
C ALA A 189 -26.74 -2.13 13.07
N THR A 190 -27.63 -1.13 13.11
CA THR A 190 -28.63 -0.95 14.19
C THR A 190 -29.81 -1.94 14.10
N THR A 191 -29.91 -2.71 13.01
CA THR A 191 -31.02 -3.61 12.71
C THR A 191 -30.81 -4.97 13.37
N THR A 192 -31.84 -5.47 14.07
CA THR A 192 -31.83 -6.77 14.74
C THR A 192 -32.72 -7.78 14.01
N LEU A 193 -32.20 -9.01 13.84
CA LEU A 193 -32.96 -10.13 13.29
C LEU A 193 -34.05 -10.56 14.29
N ARG A 194 -35.25 -10.90 13.80
CA ARG A 194 -36.38 -11.31 14.63
C ARG A 194 -36.11 -12.68 15.28
N PRO A 195 -36.33 -12.84 16.60
CA PRO A 195 -36.16 -14.13 17.28
C PRO A 195 -36.90 -15.27 16.58
N GLY A 196 -36.23 -16.40 16.39
CA GLY A 196 -36.75 -17.57 15.68
C GLY A 196 -36.49 -17.60 14.17
N VAL A 197 -36.13 -16.47 13.54
CA VAL A 197 -35.69 -16.46 12.14
C VAL A 197 -34.28 -17.05 12.04
N LYS A 198 -34.09 -18.05 11.18
CA LYS A 198 -32.78 -18.60 10.84
C LYS A 198 -32.33 -18.00 9.51
N MET A 199 -31.40 -17.04 9.57
CA MET A 199 -30.75 -16.45 8.41
C MET A 199 -29.30 -16.10 8.80
N PRO A 200 -28.27 -16.57 8.07
CA PRO A 200 -26.88 -16.32 8.44
C PRO A 200 -26.49 -14.85 8.20
N ARG A 201 -25.63 -14.33 9.09
CA ARG A 201 -25.00 -13.01 8.92
C ARG A 201 -23.66 -13.19 8.22
N LEU A 202 -23.44 -12.46 7.15
CA LEU A 202 -22.14 -12.38 6.49
C LEU A 202 -21.31 -11.26 7.14
N THR A 203 -20.11 -11.62 7.63
CA THR A 203 -19.18 -10.72 8.32
C THR A 203 -17.83 -10.59 7.61
N VAL A 204 -17.53 -11.45 6.63
CA VAL A 204 -16.29 -11.41 5.84
C VAL A 204 -16.15 -10.04 5.16
N PRO A 205 -14.96 -9.40 5.15
CA PRO A 205 -14.71 -8.16 4.41
C PRO A 205 -15.09 -8.25 2.92
N ILE A 206 -15.44 -7.12 2.31
CA ILE A 206 -15.67 -7.07 0.86
C ILE A 206 -14.32 -7.19 0.14
N ARG A 207 -14.14 -8.27 -0.64
CA ARG A 207 -13.00 -8.41 -1.57
C ARG A 207 -13.23 -7.45 -2.74
N LYS A 208 -12.45 -6.38 -2.80
CA LYS A 208 -12.53 -5.39 -3.88
C LYS A 208 -11.66 -5.84 -5.05
N LEU A 209 -12.30 -6.28 -6.14
CA LEU A 209 -11.66 -6.55 -7.43
C LEU A 209 -11.89 -5.34 -8.34
N TYR A 210 -10.81 -4.64 -8.68
CA TYR A 210 -10.85 -3.44 -9.50
C TYR A 210 -10.49 -3.72 -10.96
N SER A 211 -11.15 -3.03 -11.88
CA SER A 211 -10.77 -2.97 -13.29
C SER A 211 -10.03 -1.67 -13.62
N LEU A 212 -8.93 -1.77 -14.37
CA LEU A 212 -8.09 -0.63 -14.74
C LEU A 212 -8.49 -0.05 -16.10
N VAL A 213 -8.75 1.26 -16.12
CA VAL A 213 -8.96 2.04 -17.34
C VAL A 213 -7.71 2.89 -17.57
N CYS A 214 -6.91 2.48 -18.56
CA CYS A 214 -5.70 3.20 -18.98
C CYS A 214 -6.01 4.20 -20.10
N PRO A 215 -5.53 5.46 -20.02
CA PRO A 215 -5.60 6.41 -21.12
C PRO A 215 -4.56 6.08 -22.21
N GLU A 216 -4.67 6.74 -23.37
CA GLU A 216 -3.71 6.60 -24.47
C GLU A 216 -2.27 6.89 -23.99
N GLY A 217 -1.32 6.06 -24.45
CA GLY A 217 0.08 6.13 -24.02
C GLY A 217 0.37 5.56 -22.64
N VAL A 218 -0.56 4.85 -22.00
CA VAL A 218 -0.33 4.18 -20.71
C VAL A 218 -0.75 2.71 -20.77
N ILE A 219 0.09 1.84 -20.23
CA ILE A 219 -0.09 0.38 -20.21
C ILE A 219 0.12 -0.10 -18.77
N ALA A 220 -0.88 -0.74 -18.18
CA ALA A 220 -0.73 -1.43 -16.90
C ALA A 220 -0.30 -2.90 -17.11
N SER A 221 0.41 -3.49 -16.13
CA SER A 221 0.80 -4.90 -16.15
C SER A 221 -0.38 -5.88 -16.09
N SER A 222 -1.54 -5.42 -15.62
CA SER A 222 -2.81 -6.14 -15.63
C SER A 222 -3.98 -5.20 -15.89
N THR A 223 -5.06 -5.71 -16.49
CA THR A 223 -6.35 -4.99 -16.66
C THR A 223 -7.25 -5.08 -15.43
N GLN A 224 -6.94 -5.98 -14.49
CA GLN A 224 -7.70 -6.19 -13.24
C GLN A 224 -6.76 -6.52 -12.08
N ALA A 225 -7.13 -6.13 -10.86
CA ALA A 225 -6.35 -6.38 -9.66
C ALA A 225 -7.21 -6.28 -8.39
N TYR A 226 -6.85 -7.06 -7.36
CA TYR A 226 -7.45 -6.96 -6.03
C TYR A 226 -6.81 -5.83 -5.21
N GLU A 227 -7.54 -5.35 -4.21
CA GLU A 227 -6.99 -4.50 -3.16
C GLU A 227 -5.80 -5.18 -2.45
N GLY A 228 -4.64 -4.53 -2.46
CA GLY A 228 -3.36 -5.06 -1.99
C GLY A 228 -2.41 -5.56 -3.08
N ASP A 229 -2.88 -5.80 -4.31
CA ASP A 229 -2.01 -6.22 -5.42
C ASP A 229 -1.07 -5.08 -5.87
N SER A 230 0.11 -5.42 -6.39
CA SER A 230 1.04 -4.47 -7.02
C SER A 230 0.90 -4.48 -8.54
N ILE A 231 0.94 -3.29 -9.16
CA ILE A 231 0.80 -3.09 -10.61
C ILE A 231 1.94 -2.20 -11.11
N GLU A 232 2.56 -2.60 -12.22
CA GLU A 232 3.47 -1.73 -12.97
C GLU A 232 2.67 -0.90 -13.98
N LEU A 233 2.81 0.43 -13.94
CA LEU A 233 2.32 1.37 -14.93
C LEU A 233 3.47 1.81 -15.84
N SER A 234 3.43 1.37 -17.09
CA SER A 234 4.33 1.79 -18.16
C SER A 234 3.72 2.95 -18.96
N PHE A 235 4.25 4.15 -18.78
CA PHE A 235 3.89 5.34 -19.56
C PHE A 235 4.82 5.45 -20.78
N VAL A 236 4.23 5.56 -21.97
CA VAL A 236 4.91 5.46 -23.28
C VAL A 236 4.62 6.69 -24.12
N LYS A 237 5.67 7.29 -24.71
CA LYS A 237 5.56 8.35 -25.72
C LYS A 237 6.50 8.07 -26.88
N ASN A 238 6.02 8.22 -28.11
CA ASN A 238 6.80 7.92 -29.32
C ASN A 238 8.09 8.75 -29.36
N GLY A 239 9.23 8.07 -29.53
CA GLY A 239 10.56 8.68 -29.54
C GLY A 239 11.19 8.90 -28.16
N PHE A 240 10.51 8.60 -27.05
CA PHE A 240 11.04 8.76 -25.69
C PHE A 240 11.21 7.41 -24.97
N SER A 241 11.98 7.41 -23.90
CA SER A 241 12.13 6.27 -22.99
C SER A 241 10.83 6.04 -22.20
N THR A 242 10.42 4.79 -22.01
CA THR A 242 9.25 4.41 -21.21
C THR A 242 9.50 4.75 -19.74
N HIS A 243 8.61 5.55 -19.13
CA HIS A 243 8.61 5.79 -17.69
C HIS A 243 7.82 4.68 -17.01
N LYS A 244 8.38 4.03 -16.00
CA LYS A 244 7.75 2.92 -15.26
C LYS A 244 7.57 3.30 -13.80
N GLU A 245 6.41 2.97 -13.25
CA GLU A 245 6.05 3.20 -11.85
C GLU A 245 5.36 1.96 -11.28
N GLU A 246 5.65 1.62 -10.02
CA GLU A 246 5.00 0.51 -9.30
C GLU A 246 4.00 1.07 -8.28
N VAL A 247 2.77 0.56 -8.27
CA VAL A 247 1.66 1.09 -7.46
C VAL A 247 0.85 -0.03 -6.82
N ILE A 248 0.62 0.08 -5.52
CA ILE A 248 -0.19 -0.88 -4.74
C ILE A 248 -1.66 -0.46 -4.74
N VAL A 249 -2.55 -1.36 -5.15
CA VAL A 249 -3.99 -1.14 -5.23
C VAL A 249 -4.62 -1.00 -3.84
N GLY A 250 -5.56 -0.07 -3.70
CA GLY A 250 -6.14 0.34 -2.42
C GLY A 250 -5.39 1.50 -1.77
N THR A 251 -4.11 1.71 -2.11
CA THR A 251 -3.33 2.84 -1.58
C THR A 251 -3.61 4.14 -2.36
N PRO A 252 -3.56 5.32 -1.70
CA PRO A 252 -3.61 6.61 -2.40
C PRO A 252 -2.37 6.82 -3.27
N SER A 253 -2.56 7.07 -4.57
CA SER A 253 -1.46 7.25 -5.53
C SER A 253 -1.65 8.50 -6.40
N ALA A 254 -0.54 9.15 -6.76
CA ALA A 254 -0.50 10.22 -7.75
C ALA A 254 -0.94 9.73 -9.15
N TYR A 255 -0.81 8.43 -9.44
CA TYR A 255 -1.09 7.84 -10.74
C TYR A 255 -2.52 7.30 -10.90
N MET A 256 -3.30 7.17 -9.81
CA MET A 256 -4.61 6.49 -9.82
C MET A 256 -5.74 7.33 -9.22
N LYS A 257 -6.94 7.23 -9.79
CA LYS A 257 -8.23 7.66 -9.20
C LYS A 257 -9.18 6.47 -9.12
N TYR A 258 -9.66 6.16 -7.91
CA TYR A 258 -10.69 5.13 -7.69
C TYR A 258 -12.08 5.69 -7.99
N ASP A 259 -12.94 4.89 -8.62
CA ASP A 259 -14.34 5.21 -8.95
C ASP A 259 -15.20 3.94 -8.90
N GLY A 260 -15.84 3.67 -7.76
CA GLY A 260 -16.50 2.39 -7.49
C GLY A 260 -15.54 1.20 -7.64
N SER A 261 -15.84 0.27 -8.54
CA SER A 261 -14.97 -0.86 -8.92
C SER A 261 -13.98 -0.56 -10.04
N THR A 262 -13.81 0.71 -10.43
CA THR A 262 -12.91 1.12 -11.51
C THR A 262 -11.71 1.89 -10.94
N ILE A 263 -10.53 1.65 -11.51
CA ILE A 263 -9.34 2.49 -11.32
C ILE A 263 -9.08 3.22 -12.62
N ILE A 264 -9.25 4.53 -12.61
CA ILE A 264 -8.90 5.41 -13.73
C ILE A 264 -7.45 5.83 -13.55
N ILE A 265 -6.59 5.42 -14.48
CA ILE A 265 -5.18 5.84 -14.48
C ILE A 265 -5.08 7.27 -14.99
N ARG A 266 -4.35 8.13 -14.27
CA ARG A 266 -4.15 9.54 -14.65
C ARG A 266 -3.18 9.66 -15.81
N THR A 267 -3.38 10.66 -16.66
CA THR A 267 -2.51 10.90 -17.83
C THR A 267 -1.12 11.43 -17.40
N PRO A 268 -0.07 11.32 -18.25
CA PRO A 268 1.25 11.93 -17.97
C PRO A 268 1.17 13.42 -17.57
N ALA A 269 0.29 14.18 -18.24
CA ALA A 269 0.08 15.60 -17.96
C ALA A 269 -0.59 15.87 -16.59
N GLN A 270 -1.43 14.96 -16.09
CA GLN A 270 -2.06 15.05 -14.77
C GLN A 270 -1.12 14.61 -13.63
N THR A 271 -0.13 13.79 -13.94
CA THR A 271 0.79 13.15 -12.98
C THR A 271 2.12 13.90 -12.86
N GLY A 272 2.43 14.76 -13.83
CA GLY A 272 3.67 15.53 -13.86
C GLY A 272 4.88 14.78 -14.43
N ILE A 273 4.66 13.55 -14.93
CA ILE A 273 5.67 12.75 -15.62
C ILE A 273 6.22 13.55 -16.80
N ARG A 274 7.55 13.62 -16.90
CA ARG A 274 8.26 14.22 -18.03
C ARG A 274 8.97 13.11 -18.79
N PHE A 275 8.75 13.06 -20.09
CA PHE A 275 9.44 12.10 -20.93
C PHE A 275 10.86 12.59 -21.26
N GLU A 276 11.80 11.67 -21.17
CA GLU A 276 13.20 11.85 -21.54
C GLU A 276 13.56 10.89 -22.68
N ARG A 277 14.53 11.27 -23.51
CA ARG A 277 15.14 10.38 -24.49
C ARG A 277 16.62 10.24 -24.13
N ARG A 278 17.02 9.02 -23.78
CA ARG A 278 18.43 8.63 -23.60
C ARG A 278 18.99 8.19 -24.95
N ILE A 279 20.01 8.88 -25.47
CA ILE A 279 20.69 8.52 -26.73
C ILE A 279 22.16 8.20 -26.42
N PRO A 280 22.60 6.92 -26.56
CA PRO A 280 24.01 6.55 -26.49
C PRO A 280 24.91 7.41 -27.39
N PHE A 281 26.12 7.73 -26.96
CA PHE A 281 27.08 8.49 -27.76
C PHE A 281 28.49 7.90 -27.73
N LYS A 282 29.27 8.17 -28.79
CA LYS A 282 30.70 7.83 -28.88
C LYS A 282 31.49 9.02 -29.40
N VAL A 283 32.49 9.48 -28.63
CA VAL A 283 33.43 10.52 -29.07
C VAL A 283 34.67 9.85 -29.68
N MET A 284 34.79 9.94 -31.00
CA MET A 284 35.84 9.30 -31.79
C MET A 284 36.72 10.38 -32.42
N SER A 285 37.99 10.07 -32.64
CA SER A 285 38.80 10.84 -33.58
C SER A 285 38.42 10.45 -35.00
N ALA A 286 38.53 11.38 -35.96
CA ALA A 286 38.43 11.08 -37.40
C ALA A 286 39.42 10.01 -37.91
N LYS A 287 40.39 9.59 -37.08
CA LYS A 287 41.28 8.43 -37.31
C LYS A 287 40.79 7.12 -36.66
N GLY A 288 39.53 7.04 -36.24
CA GLY A 288 38.90 5.84 -35.66
C GLY A 288 39.32 5.49 -34.23
N SER A 289 40.09 6.35 -33.54
CA SER A 289 40.53 6.14 -32.16
C SER A 289 39.57 6.78 -31.15
N PRO A 290 39.15 6.13 -30.05
CA PRO A 290 38.29 6.76 -29.04
C PRO A 290 39.01 7.90 -28.31
N VAL A 291 38.31 9.01 -28.09
CA VAL A 291 38.88 10.19 -27.41
C VAL A 291 38.72 10.08 -25.90
N LYS A 292 39.73 10.53 -25.14
CA LYS A 292 39.69 10.63 -23.67
C LYS A 292 39.82 12.08 -23.25
N GLY A 293 39.09 12.49 -22.21
CA GLY A 293 39.11 13.86 -21.69
C GLY A 293 38.42 14.86 -22.62
N TYR A 294 37.09 14.85 -22.62
CA TYR A 294 36.24 15.77 -23.38
C TYR A 294 35.06 16.26 -22.53
N VAL A 295 34.51 17.41 -22.92
CA VAL A 295 33.26 17.97 -22.38
C VAL A 295 32.25 18.07 -23.52
N ILE A 296 31.01 17.65 -23.27
CA ILE A 296 29.88 17.80 -24.20
C ILE A 296 28.90 18.80 -23.60
N THR A 297 28.40 19.72 -24.42
CA THR A 297 27.28 20.60 -24.06
C THR A 297 26.13 20.48 -25.06
N LEU A 298 24.90 20.42 -24.56
CA LEU A 298 23.65 20.36 -25.31
C LEU A 298 22.80 21.59 -25.00
N ASN A 299 22.43 22.37 -26.00
CA ASN A 299 21.66 23.62 -25.82
C ASN A 299 22.28 24.54 -24.74
N GLY A 300 23.61 24.55 -24.63
CA GLY A 300 24.39 25.30 -23.62
C GLY A 300 24.51 24.66 -22.23
N ARG A 301 23.83 23.53 -21.96
CA ARG A 301 23.93 22.77 -20.69
C ARG A 301 25.05 21.72 -20.79
N SER A 302 25.83 21.51 -19.73
CA SER A 302 26.84 20.44 -19.70
C SER A 302 26.21 19.06 -19.51
N VAL A 303 26.72 18.07 -20.22
CA VAL A 303 26.36 16.64 -20.06
C VAL A 303 27.24 15.99 -19.00
N ASN A 304 26.70 15.00 -18.27
CA ASN A 304 27.48 14.07 -17.46
C ASN A 304 28.23 13.06 -18.36
N THR A 305 29.49 13.30 -18.69
CA THR A 305 30.28 12.40 -19.55
C THR A 305 30.79 11.12 -18.86
N MET A 306 30.41 10.87 -17.60
CA MET A 306 30.63 9.57 -16.94
C MET A 306 29.66 8.50 -17.43
N GLU A 307 28.49 8.90 -17.94
CA GLU A 307 27.46 8.03 -18.49
C GLU A 307 27.52 8.07 -20.03
N PRO A 308 27.43 6.93 -20.74
CA PRO A 308 27.67 6.85 -22.18
C PRO A 308 26.46 7.28 -23.04
N TYR A 309 25.55 8.08 -22.50
CA TYR A 309 24.37 8.61 -23.19
C TYR A 309 24.15 10.09 -22.91
N ILE A 310 23.47 10.77 -23.83
CA ILE A 310 22.88 12.09 -23.59
C ILE A 310 21.43 11.94 -23.16
N GLU A 311 20.97 12.80 -22.26
CA GLU A 311 19.56 12.95 -21.88
C GLU A 311 18.98 14.21 -22.56
N LEU A 312 17.84 14.06 -23.23
CA LEU A 312 17.06 15.16 -23.80
C LEU A 312 15.62 15.07 -23.31
N TYR A 313 15.08 16.16 -22.78
CA TYR A 313 13.69 16.22 -22.31
C TYR A 313 12.75 16.72 -23.42
N GLU A 314 11.44 16.58 -23.23
CA GLU A 314 10.42 17.00 -24.22
C GLU A 314 10.63 18.44 -24.76
N LYS A 315 11.05 19.36 -23.89
CA LYS A 315 11.31 20.78 -24.23
C LYS A 315 12.54 21.00 -25.11
N ASP A 316 13.45 20.05 -25.14
CA ASP A 316 14.64 20.06 -26.01
C ASP A 316 14.38 19.32 -27.33
N LEU A 317 13.16 18.78 -27.51
CA LEU A 317 12.72 17.98 -28.66
C LEU A 317 11.34 18.44 -29.20
N GLU A 318 11.03 19.74 -29.08
CA GLU A 318 9.80 20.31 -29.64
C GLU A 318 9.83 20.31 -31.18
N PRO A 319 8.71 20.04 -31.90
CA PRO A 319 8.69 19.99 -33.36
C PRO A 319 9.23 21.27 -34.02
N GLY A 320 10.11 21.11 -35.01
CA GLY A 320 10.78 22.23 -35.67
C GLY A 320 11.92 22.91 -34.88
N SER A 321 12.27 22.42 -33.68
CA SER A 321 13.44 22.89 -32.93
C SER A 321 14.76 22.22 -33.38
N GLU A 322 15.88 22.86 -33.08
CA GLU A 322 17.24 22.34 -33.30
C GLU A 322 17.95 22.10 -31.96
N VAL A 323 18.64 20.97 -31.83
CA VAL A 323 19.55 20.68 -30.72
C VAL A 323 20.97 21.09 -31.13
N ASP A 324 21.57 22.04 -30.40
CA ASP A 324 22.98 22.43 -30.57
C ASP A 324 23.87 21.55 -29.69
N ILE A 325 24.78 20.81 -30.34
CA ILE A 325 25.69 19.85 -29.71
C ILE A 325 27.11 20.35 -29.93
N GLN A 326 27.81 20.67 -28.83
CA GLN A 326 29.20 21.10 -28.86
C GLN A 326 30.08 20.14 -28.06
N VAL A 327 31.26 19.81 -28.60
CA VAL A 327 32.25 18.92 -27.95
C VAL A 327 33.61 19.60 -27.92
N GLN A 328 34.26 19.61 -26.76
CA GLN A 328 35.56 20.25 -26.56
C GLN A 328 36.54 19.28 -25.89
N SER A 329 37.79 19.27 -26.35
CA SER A 329 38.91 18.51 -25.76
C SER A 329 40.23 19.20 -26.07
N ASN A 330 41.19 19.19 -25.14
CA ASN A 330 42.42 19.99 -25.22
C ASN A 330 43.30 19.68 -26.45
N ASN A 331 43.17 18.47 -27.01
CA ASN A 331 44.00 17.97 -28.12
C ASN A 331 43.28 17.95 -29.47
N TYR A 332 42.04 18.46 -29.53
CA TYR A 332 41.14 18.34 -30.69
C TYR A 332 40.44 19.68 -31.00
N HIS A 333 40.11 19.91 -32.26
CA HIS A 333 39.31 21.07 -32.64
C HIS A 333 37.89 20.95 -32.07
N PRO A 334 37.30 22.02 -31.51
CA PRO A 334 35.92 21.99 -31.01
C PRO A 334 34.93 21.62 -32.11
N LEU A 335 34.18 20.54 -31.90
CA LEU A 335 33.04 20.20 -32.74
C LEU A 335 31.84 21.06 -32.31
N ARG A 336 31.11 21.58 -33.29
CA ARG A 336 29.79 22.18 -33.14
C ARG A 336 28.91 21.66 -34.25
N MET A 337 27.78 21.05 -33.90
CA MET A 337 26.82 20.53 -34.86
C MET A 337 25.40 20.79 -34.36
N LYS A 338 24.49 20.98 -35.30
CA LYS A 338 23.06 21.03 -35.03
C LYS A 338 22.38 19.81 -35.64
N LYS A 339 21.39 19.28 -34.95
CA LYS A 339 20.44 18.28 -35.45
C LYS A 339 19.02 18.74 -35.19
N SER A 340 18.06 18.35 -36.02
CA SER A 340 16.64 18.66 -35.74
C SER A 340 16.12 17.77 -34.60
N ALA A 341 15.12 18.25 -33.86
CA ALA A 341 14.43 17.42 -32.87
C ALA A 341 13.88 16.12 -33.47
N GLU A 342 13.38 16.17 -34.71
CA GLU A 342 12.87 15.02 -35.47
C GLU A 342 13.96 13.97 -35.74
N GLU A 343 15.18 14.40 -36.11
CA GLU A 343 16.33 13.51 -36.28
C GLU A 343 16.78 12.91 -34.95
N MET A 344 16.80 13.72 -33.88
CA MET A 344 17.20 13.26 -32.54
C MET A 344 16.21 12.24 -31.95
N LEU A 345 14.91 12.41 -32.20
CA LEU A 345 13.85 11.47 -31.79
C LEU A 345 13.98 10.07 -32.43
N VAL A 346 14.72 9.93 -33.53
CA VAL A 346 14.99 8.64 -34.21
C VAL A 346 16.47 8.24 -34.22
N THR A 347 17.37 9.03 -33.61
CA THR A 347 18.80 8.70 -33.53
C THR A 347 19.04 7.65 -32.45
N ASP A 348 19.49 6.45 -32.82
CA ASP A 348 19.80 5.35 -31.88
C ASP A 348 21.18 5.49 -31.22
N GLU A 349 22.18 6.01 -31.95
CA GLU A 349 23.51 6.32 -31.42
C GLU A 349 24.08 7.60 -32.06
N LEU A 350 24.68 8.45 -31.23
CA LEU A 350 25.29 9.71 -31.62
C LEU A 350 26.81 9.55 -31.76
N LEU A 351 27.28 9.42 -33.00
CA LEU A 351 28.71 9.43 -33.32
C LEU A 351 29.22 10.88 -33.41
N LEU A 352 30.24 11.20 -32.62
CA LEU A 352 30.82 12.54 -32.49
C LEU A 352 32.30 12.50 -32.89
N GLU A 353 32.59 12.91 -34.12
CA GLU A 353 33.96 12.85 -34.67
C GLU A 353 34.75 14.14 -34.43
N LEU A 354 35.96 13.98 -33.87
CA LEU A 354 36.89 15.06 -33.54
C LEU A 354 38.15 15.03 -34.42
N LEU A 355 38.49 16.17 -34.99
CA LEU A 355 39.73 16.40 -35.73
C LEU A 355 40.87 16.72 -34.74
N PRO A 356 42.00 16.00 -34.74
CA PRO A 356 43.16 16.33 -33.91
C PRO A 356 43.68 17.74 -34.22
N VAL A 357 44.19 18.45 -33.20
CA VAL A 357 44.93 19.69 -33.42
C VAL A 357 46.36 19.36 -33.83
N GLU A 358 46.73 19.72 -35.06
CA GLU A 358 48.12 19.81 -35.47
C GLU A 358 48.81 21.02 -34.82
N GLN A 359 50.04 20.83 -34.34
CA GLN A 359 50.90 21.87 -33.80
C GLN A 359 52.21 21.87 -34.59
N GLY A 360 52.49 22.99 -35.27
CA GLY A 360 53.84 23.27 -35.75
C GLY A 360 54.78 23.45 -34.55
N ILE A 361 55.88 22.70 -34.53
CA ILE A 361 56.96 22.81 -33.54
C ILE A 361 58.32 22.80 -34.25
N THR A 362 59.33 23.40 -33.63
CA THR A 362 60.73 23.27 -34.09
C THR A 362 61.45 22.27 -33.20
N LEU A 363 61.84 21.12 -33.75
CA LEU A 363 62.62 20.11 -33.06
C LEU A 363 64.11 20.39 -33.28
N ARG A 364 64.84 20.67 -32.20
CA ARG A 364 66.28 20.95 -32.20
C ARG A 364 67.03 19.79 -31.54
N LEU A 365 67.71 18.97 -32.32
CA LEU A 365 68.56 17.88 -31.84
C LEU A 365 69.99 18.40 -31.64
N ASP A 366 70.48 18.41 -30.40
CA ASP A 366 71.87 18.75 -30.07
C ASP A 366 72.70 17.47 -29.86
N PHE A 367 73.67 17.23 -30.74
CA PHE A 367 74.57 16.09 -30.68
C PHE A 367 75.90 16.39 -29.95
N GLY A 368 76.09 17.61 -29.47
CA GLY A 368 77.35 18.10 -28.90
C GLY A 368 78.34 18.62 -29.95
N ASP A 369 79.42 19.24 -29.46
CA ASP A 369 80.51 19.82 -30.28
C ASP A 369 80.03 20.85 -31.33
N GLY A 370 78.92 21.54 -31.05
CA GLY A 370 78.30 22.50 -31.97
C GLY A 370 77.47 21.88 -33.09
N ARG A 371 77.30 20.55 -33.12
CA ARG A 371 76.50 19.84 -34.11
C ARG A 371 75.03 19.84 -33.71
N VAL A 372 74.30 20.80 -34.26
CA VAL A 372 72.86 20.97 -34.06
C VAL A 372 72.13 20.66 -35.35
N PHE A 373 71.02 19.92 -35.25
CA PHE A 373 70.07 19.72 -36.35
C PHE A 373 68.71 20.31 -35.93
N GLU A 374 68.19 21.25 -36.71
CA GLU A 374 66.88 21.88 -36.50
C GLU A 374 65.93 21.50 -37.63
N GLN A 375 64.75 21.01 -37.28
CA GLN A 375 63.70 20.68 -38.24
C GLN A 375 62.34 21.16 -37.70
N GLN A 376 61.64 21.96 -38.51
CA GLN A 376 60.25 22.29 -38.25
C GLN A 376 59.37 21.11 -38.68
N ILE A 377 58.52 20.63 -37.77
CA ILE A 377 57.60 19.51 -37.99
C ILE A 377 56.20 19.88 -37.51
N SER A 378 55.17 19.39 -38.20
CA SER A 378 53.82 19.37 -37.66
C SER A 378 53.61 18.07 -36.89
N ILE A 379 52.99 18.15 -35.72
CA ILE A 379 52.70 17.00 -34.87
C ILE A 379 51.34 17.17 -34.19
N GLU A 380 50.53 16.12 -34.16
CA GLU A 380 49.20 16.18 -33.55
C GLU A 380 49.28 16.07 -32.02
N LYS A 381 48.53 16.93 -31.30
CA LYS A 381 48.59 17.04 -29.84
C LYS A 381 48.16 15.78 -29.08
N ASN A 382 47.41 14.88 -29.74
CA ASN A 382 47.00 13.59 -29.19
C ASN A 382 48.07 12.49 -29.29
N THR A 383 49.17 12.70 -30.02
CA THR A 383 50.21 11.66 -30.20
C THR A 383 51.03 11.41 -28.92
N PRO A 384 51.47 10.17 -28.66
CA PRO A 384 52.38 9.90 -27.54
C PRO A 384 53.72 10.61 -27.72
N GLU A 385 54.15 10.89 -28.95
CA GLU A 385 55.36 11.67 -29.26
C GLU A 385 55.24 13.13 -28.80
N TYR A 386 54.11 13.81 -29.07
CA TYR A 386 53.86 15.16 -28.55
C TYR A 386 53.76 15.18 -27.02
N ASN A 387 53.04 14.22 -26.43
CA ASN A 387 52.90 14.12 -24.99
C ASN A 387 54.24 13.89 -24.28
N ARG A 388 55.12 13.05 -24.86
CA ARG A 388 56.50 12.86 -24.38
C ARG A 388 57.31 14.16 -24.47
N LEU A 389 57.32 14.84 -25.62
CA LEU A 389 58.00 16.12 -25.80
C LEU A 389 57.55 17.15 -24.75
N HIS A 390 56.24 17.27 -24.53
CA HIS A 390 55.66 18.17 -23.55
C HIS A 390 55.97 17.76 -22.09
N ALA A 391 56.20 16.46 -21.82
CA ALA A 391 56.71 15.95 -20.54
C ALA A 391 58.25 16.05 -20.39
N GLY A 392 58.97 16.64 -21.35
CA GLY A 392 60.41 16.87 -21.26
C GLY A 392 61.29 15.66 -21.62
N ASN A 393 60.75 14.67 -22.35
CA ASN A 393 61.47 13.48 -22.80
C ASN A 393 61.20 13.25 -24.30
N PHE A 394 62.21 12.92 -25.10
CA PHE A 394 62.00 12.48 -26.48
C PHE A 394 62.81 11.22 -26.75
N HIS A 395 62.12 10.08 -26.90
CA HIS A 395 62.70 8.75 -27.11
C HIS A 395 63.84 8.36 -26.12
N GLY A 396 63.77 8.84 -24.86
CA GLY A 396 64.76 8.58 -23.80
C GLY A 396 65.76 9.71 -23.59
N PHE A 397 65.85 10.66 -24.52
CA PHE A 397 66.66 11.87 -24.42
C PHE A 397 65.90 12.97 -23.68
N ARG A 398 66.64 13.88 -23.01
CA ARG A 398 66.02 15.02 -22.32
C ARG A 398 65.58 16.08 -23.33
N ALA A 399 64.30 16.43 -23.33
CA ALA A 399 63.76 17.55 -24.10
C ALA A 399 63.55 18.77 -23.19
N LEU A 400 63.95 19.95 -23.65
CA LEU A 400 63.69 21.23 -23.01
C LEU A 400 62.80 22.08 -23.92
N ARG A 401 61.56 22.33 -23.48
CA ARG A 401 60.64 23.24 -24.16
C ARG A 401 61.11 24.68 -23.96
N GLN A 402 61.23 25.41 -25.06
CA GLN A 402 61.33 26.87 -25.11
C GLN A 402 60.13 27.40 -25.91
N VAL A 403 59.66 28.59 -25.56
CA VAL A 403 58.59 29.30 -26.28
C VAL A 403 59.14 30.69 -26.57
N SER A 404 59.11 31.12 -27.83
CA SER A 404 59.50 32.48 -28.21
C SER A 404 58.38 33.48 -27.92
N GLU A 405 58.67 34.78 -28.03
CA GLU A 405 57.67 35.85 -27.92
C GLU A 405 56.59 35.77 -29.03
N ASP A 406 56.88 35.11 -30.15
CA ASP A 406 55.93 34.82 -31.25
C ASP A 406 55.09 33.53 -31.04
N ASP A 407 55.03 32.98 -29.82
CA ASP A 407 54.38 31.71 -29.43
C ASP A 407 54.89 30.44 -30.17
N ASN A 408 55.97 30.56 -30.97
CA ASN A 408 56.64 29.39 -31.56
C ASN A 408 57.25 28.50 -30.48
N VAL A 409 56.88 27.22 -30.49
CA VAL A 409 57.38 26.21 -29.54
C VAL A 409 58.58 25.47 -30.13
N VAL A 410 59.72 25.60 -29.45
CA VAL A 410 60.97 24.91 -29.78
C VAL A 410 61.24 23.84 -28.73
N PHE A 411 61.61 22.64 -29.15
CA PHE A 411 62.01 21.55 -28.25
C PHE A 411 63.48 21.19 -28.48
N ASN A 412 64.33 21.55 -27.52
CA ASN A 412 65.76 21.25 -27.54
C ASN A 412 65.99 19.87 -26.93
N VAL A 413 66.32 18.88 -27.74
CA VAL A 413 66.58 17.49 -27.33
C VAL A 413 68.09 17.25 -27.26
N ASP A 414 68.56 16.83 -26.09
CA ASP A 414 69.97 16.54 -25.81
C ASP A 414 70.31 15.08 -26.20
N VAL A 415 70.93 14.90 -27.37
CA VAL A 415 71.23 13.60 -27.99
C VAL A 415 72.70 13.18 -27.76
N ARG A 416 73.39 13.80 -26.80
CA ARG A 416 74.81 13.52 -26.51
C ARG A 416 74.99 12.09 -25.99
N ALA A 417 75.86 11.31 -26.64
CA ALA A 417 76.02 9.87 -26.45
C ALA A 417 76.42 9.40 -25.01
N ASN A 418 76.83 10.32 -24.13
CA ASN A 418 77.17 10.04 -22.72
C ASN A 418 76.10 10.55 -21.72
N GLY A 419 74.96 11.06 -22.20
CA GLY A 419 73.83 11.40 -21.34
C GLY A 419 73.27 10.16 -20.65
N ARG A 420 73.13 10.18 -19.31
CA ARG A 420 72.37 9.12 -18.62
C ARG A 420 70.93 9.17 -19.15
N PRO A 421 70.35 8.04 -19.64
CA PRO A 421 68.97 8.04 -20.11
C PRO A 421 68.05 8.46 -18.96
N VAL A 422 67.17 9.42 -19.22
CA VAL A 422 66.12 9.77 -18.27
C VAL A 422 65.14 8.61 -18.30
N ALA A 423 64.90 8.00 -17.14
CA ALA A 423 64.01 6.85 -17.03
C ALA A 423 62.65 7.17 -17.69
N PRO A 424 62.12 6.31 -18.56
CA PRO A 424 60.82 6.56 -19.16
C PRO A 424 59.76 6.53 -18.05
N ASN A 425 58.96 7.59 -17.94
CA ASN A 425 57.71 7.53 -17.19
C ASN A 425 56.75 6.63 -17.97
N ILE A 426 56.78 5.32 -17.68
CA ILE A 426 55.88 4.35 -18.28
C ILE A 426 54.55 4.38 -17.52
N GLU A 427 53.67 5.31 -17.88
CA GLU A 427 52.25 5.16 -17.59
C GLU A 427 51.69 4.03 -18.46
N VAL A 428 51.77 2.80 -17.95
CA VAL A 428 51.09 1.64 -18.55
C VAL A 428 49.59 1.76 -18.23
N PRO A 429 48.69 1.87 -19.22
CA PRO A 429 47.28 1.64 -18.96
C PRO A 429 47.11 0.16 -18.55
N LYS A 430 46.66 -0.07 -17.32
CA LYS A 430 46.58 -1.41 -16.73
C LYS A 430 45.38 -2.20 -17.28
N GLU A 431 45.51 -2.69 -18.52
CA GLU A 431 44.61 -3.71 -19.07
C GLU A 431 45.09 -5.11 -18.66
N GLU A 432 44.14 -5.95 -18.24
CA GLU A 432 44.39 -7.28 -17.72
C GLU A 432 44.14 -8.33 -18.80
N ALA A 433 45.18 -9.09 -19.16
CA ALA A 433 45.08 -10.27 -20.01
C ALA A 433 46.13 -11.32 -19.60
N PRO A 434 45.90 -12.63 -19.85
CA PRO A 434 46.20 -13.62 -18.82
C PRO A 434 47.55 -14.33 -18.99
N LYS A 435 48.03 -14.91 -17.89
CA LYS A 435 49.06 -15.95 -17.87
C LYS A 435 48.68 -17.09 -16.95
N GLU A 436 48.08 -18.13 -17.52
CA GLU A 436 47.98 -19.42 -16.87
C GLU A 436 49.35 -20.09 -16.78
N SER A 437 49.70 -20.63 -15.61
CA SER A 437 50.34 -21.96 -15.44
C SER A 437 50.85 -22.13 -14.00
N PRO A 438 50.84 -23.38 -13.50
CA PRO A 438 49.69 -24.27 -13.36
C PRO A 438 49.20 -24.28 -11.91
N ALA A 439 47.96 -24.72 -11.67
CA ALA A 439 47.40 -24.76 -10.33
C ALA A 439 48.16 -25.74 -9.40
N LYS A 440 48.68 -25.23 -8.28
CA LYS A 440 48.79 -25.98 -7.03
C LYS A 440 47.69 -25.49 -6.10
N ALA A 441 46.61 -26.27 -5.99
CA ALA A 441 45.57 -26.02 -5.01
C ALA A 441 46.16 -26.12 -3.59
N PRO A 442 45.68 -25.32 -2.62
CA PRO A 442 45.86 -25.65 -1.22
C PRO A 442 45.20 -27.02 -0.96
N VAL A 443 45.90 -27.90 -0.24
CA VAL A 443 45.31 -29.16 0.20
C VAL A 443 44.34 -28.83 1.33
N PHE A 444 43.05 -28.87 1.04
CA PHE A 444 42.01 -28.88 2.08
C PHE A 444 42.05 -30.24 2.77
N GLU A 445 42.30 -30.26 4.07
CA GLU A 445 42.00 -31.45 4.87
C GLU A 445 40.50 -31.69 4.85
N ASN A 446 40.09 -32.89 4.45
CA ASN A 446 38.70 -33.21 4.19
C ASN A 446 37.96 -33.55 5.49
N ILE A 447 37.70 -32.54 6.33
CA ILE A 447 36.89 -32.66 7.54
C ILE A 447 35.40 -32.73 7.15
N SER A 448 35.03 -33.83 6.50
CA SER A 448 33.65 -34.27 6.27
C SER A 448 33.34 -35.61 6.95
N ALA A 449 34.05 -35.87 8.05
CA ALA A 449 33.72 -36.86 9.07
C ALA A 449 33.88 -36.18 10.45
N ASP A 450 32.96 -36.49 11.36
CA ASP A 450 32.86 -36.00 12.76
C ASP A 450 32.87 -34.46 12.93
N VAL A 451 31.83 -33.80 13.45
CA VAL A 451 30.84 -34.23 14.45
C VAL A 451 29.41 -33.93 13.96
N ARG A 452 28.48 -34.87 14.17
CA ARG A 452 27.03 -34.61 14.09
C ARG A 452 26.49 -34.27 15.49
N PRO A 453 25.65 -33.23 15.67
CA PRO A 453 24.97 -33.03 16.94
C PRO A 453 24.03 -34.21 17.22
N GLU A 454 23.99 -34.67 18.47
CA GLU A 454 23.13 -35.77 18.89
C GLU A 454 21.66 -35.41 18.71
N ARG A 455 20.91 -36.27 18.03
CA ARG A 455 19.44 -36.23 18.02
C ARG A 455 18.94 -37.06 19.20
N PRO A 456 17.90 -36.63 19.93
CA PRO A 456 17.25 -37.49 20.92
C PRO A 456 16.75 -38.77 20.25
N VAL A 457 16.96 -39.91 20.92
CA VAL A 457 16.63 -41.23 20.39
C VAL A 457 15.11 -41.38 20.29
N ILE A 458 14.62 -41.71 19.09
CA ILE A 458 13.27 -42.22 18.91
C ILE A 458 13.31 -43.72 19.22
N ASP A 459 12.62 -44.13 20.29
CA ASP A 459 12.47 -45.55 20.64
C ASP A 459 11.52 -46.24 19.65
N THR A 460 11.91 -47.43 19.18
CA THR A 460 11.20 -48.19 18.14
C THR A 460 11.07 -49.68 18.46
N THR A 461 10.77 -50.02 19.72
CA THR A 461 10.33 -51.39 20.08
C THR A 461 8.80 -51.54 19.97
N LEU A 462 8.32 -51.95 18.79
CA LEU A 462 7.00 -52.61 18.67
C LEU A 462 7.15 -54.11 18.95
N PRO A 463 6.18 -54.69 19.67
CA PRO A 463 5.56 -55.93 19.22
C PRO A 463 4.04 -55.76 19.02
N THR A 464 3.48 -56.59 18.14
CA THR A 464 2.05 -56.57 17.75
C THR A 464 1.15 -57.30 18.77
N SER A 465 -0.16 -57.24 18.55
CA SER A 465 -1.24 -57.93 19.29
C SER A 465 -1.03 -59.46 19.40
N ASP A 466 -1.60 -60.19 20.37
CA ASP A 466 -3.05 -60.38 20.57
C ASP A 466 -3.41 -61.17 21.88
N ILE A 467 -4.65 -60.96 22.34
CA ILE A 467 -5.57 -61.92 23.03
C ILE A 467 -5.30 -62.39 24.50
N GLU A 468 -6.38 -62.29 25.30
CA GLU A 468 -6.80 -63.03 26.52
C GLU A 468 -5.80 -63.43 27.62
N ASP A 469 -5.96 -62.89 28.83
CA ASP A 469 -6.83 -63.54 29.86
C ASP A 469 -7.21 -62.57 31.02
N GLU A 470 -8.35 -62.80 31.68
CA GLU A 470 -8.78 -62.09 32.91
C GLU A 470 -8.54 -63.01 34.15
N PRO A 471 -8.40 -62.49 35.39
CA PRO A 471 -9.62 -62.19 36.16
C PRO A 471 -9.56 -61.05 37.21
N GLU A 472 -10.74 -60.53 37.52
CA GLU A 472 -11.23 -60.02 38.82
C GLU A 472 -10.28 -59.38 39.86
N VAL A 473 -10.60 -58.14 40.26
CA VAL A 473 -11.38 -57.88 41.51
C VAL A 473 -12.04 -56.49 41.41
N ARG A 474 -13.26 -56.34 41.97
CA ARG A 474 -14.11 -55.13 41.86
C ARG A 474 -13.85 -54.05 42.95
N PRO A 475 -14.26 -52.78 42.72
CA PRO A 475 -13.94 -51.63 43.57
C PRO A 475 -15.01 -51.33 44.64
N GLU A 476 -14.76 -50.34 45.52
CA GLU A 476 -15.74 -49.25 45.79
C GLU A 476 -15.13 -48.03 46.54
N PRO A 477 -15.73 -46.83 46.46
CA PRO A 477 -15.25 -45.58 47.08
C PRO A 477 -15.94 -45.24 48.41
N ARG A 478 -15.45 -44.23 49.15
CA ARG A 478 -16.16 -43.68 50.33
C ARG A 478 -16.26 -42.16 50.37
N LYS A 479 -17.51 -41.70 50.56
CA LYS A 479 -17.92 -40.31 50.86
C LYS A 479 -17.69 -39.98 52.34
N ARG A 480 -17.40 -38.72 52.69
CA ARG A 480 -18.12 -37.95 53.74
C ARG A 480 -17.76 -36.45 53.75
N LYS A 481 -18.39 -35.70 54.66
CA LYS A 481 -18.58 -34.22 54.64
C LYS A 481 -18.07 -33.57 55.96
N PRO A 482 -18.22 -32.23 56.22
CA PRO A 482 -17.23 -31.42 56.94
C PRO A 482 -17.49 -31.26 58.46
N VAL A 483 -16.63 -30.46 59.10
CA VAL A 483 -16.77 -29.89 60.47
C VAL A 483 -16.47 -28.38 60.43
N ILE A 484 -16.97 -27.63 61.41
CA ILE A 484 -16.96 -26.15 61.53
C ILE A 484 -16.38 -25.76 62.91
N THR A 485 -15.66 -24.62 62.98
CA THR A 485 -15.52 -23.67 64.12
C THR A 485 -14.90 -22.38 63.53
N ASP A 486 -15.40 -21.14 63.64
CA ASP A 486 -16.11 -20.36 64.69
C ASP A 486 -15.17 -19.66 65.70
N TYR A 487 -15.32 -18.33 65.86
CA TYR A 487 -14.89 -17.51 67.00
C TYR A 487 -15.55 -16.10 66.97
N GLU A 488 -15.94 -15.58 68.15
CA GLU A 488 -16.75 -14.35 68.42
C GLU A 488 -16.21 -13.67 69.72
N ALA A 489 -16.64 -12.51 70.26
CA ALA A 489 -17.78 -11.60 70.01
C ALA A 489 -17.39 -10.11 70.28
N ASP A 490 -18.11 -9.39 71.18
CA ASP A 490 -17.86 -8.05 71.79
C ASP A 490 -18.30 -6.84 70.90
N ASP A 491 -19.41 -6.08 71.07
CA ASP A 491 -20.37 -5.75 72.17
C ASP A 491 -19.85 -4.71 73.22
N ASP A 492 -20.61 -3.85 73.94
CA ASP A 492 -22.07 -3.57 74.13
C ASP A 492 -22.68 -2.54 73.10
N ASP A 493 -23.68 -1.63 73.29
CA ASP A 493 -24.46 -0.99 74.41
C ASP A 493 -25.84 -0.40 73.90
N ASP A 494 -26.76 0.05 74.78
CA ASP A 494 -28.15 0.58 74.49
C ASP A 494 -28.35 2.08 74.98
N ASP A 495 -29.49 2.75 75.27
CA ASP A 495 -30.96 2.51 75.36
C ASP A 495 -31.78 3.83 75.10
N GLU A 496 -33.07 3.82 75.43
CA GLU A 496 -34.07 4.89 75.72
C GLU A 496 -34.99 5.50 74.62
N ARG A 497 -36.22 5.81 75.09
CA ARG A 497 -37.44 6.32 74.42
C ARG A 497 -38.30 7.05 75.50
N PRO A 498 -39.36 7.87 75.22
CA PRO A 498 -40.25 7.83 74.05
C PRO A 498 -40.85 9.16 73.52
N ASP A 499 -41.76 9.00 72.54
CA ASP A 499 -42.97 9.81 72.23
C ASP A 499 -42.88 11.28 71.75
N LEU A 500 -43.11 11.49 70.44
CA LEU A 500 -44.37 12.05 69.88
C LEU A 500 -44.30 12.12 68.33
N SER A 501 -45.42 12.34 67.66
CA SER A 501 -45.62 12.04 66.22
C SER A 501 -46.02 13.27 65.36
N PRO A 502 -46.18 13.17 64.02
CA PRO A 502 -45.37 12.43 63.02
C PRO A 502 -44.96 13.31 61.81
N ARG A 503 -43.73 13.14 61.26
CA ARG A 503 -43.38 13.64 59.91
C ARG A 503 -42.59 12.59 59.10
N ARG A 504 -42.91 12.50 57.79
CA ARG A 504 -42.39 11.50 56.84
C ARG A 504 -40.89 11.69 56.53
N PRO A 505 -40.13 10.59 56.39
CA PRO A 505 -38.95 10.59 55.51
C PRO A 505 -38.89 9.41 54.51
N ARG A 506 -38.40 9.74 53.32
CA ARG A 506 -37.64 8.95 52.32
C ARG A 506 -37.62 7.40 52.47
N ARG A 507 -38.41 6.70 51.65
CA ARG A 507 -38.03 5.37 51.11
C ARG A 507 -37.31 5.57 49.78
N GLY A 508 -35.98 5.39 49.74
CA GLY A 508 -35.19 5.74 48.56
C GLY A 508 -33.75 5.21 48.53
N LEU A 509 -33.52 3.95 48.94
CA LEU A 509 -32.20 3.32 48.83
C LEU A 509 -32.30 1.80 48.54
N TYR A 510 -33.11 1.08 49.31
CA TYR A 510 -33.28 -0.38 49.23
C TYR A 510 -33.78 -0.96 47.89
N ARG A 511 -34.23 -0.14 46.92
CA ARG A 511 -34.54 -0.62 45.56
C ARG A 511 -33.31 -0.77 44.66
N TRP A 512 -32.23 -0.02 44.89
CA TRP A 512 -31.04 -0.08 44.03
C TRP A 512 -30.13 -1.28 44.36
N LEU A 513 -29.95 -1.60 45.63
CA LEU A 513 -29.15 -2.76 46.06
C LEU A 513 -29.72 -4.10 45.57
N ALA A 514 -31.05 -4.24 45.57
CA ALA A 514 -31.73 -5.45 45.08
C ALA A 514 -31.53 -5.68 43.56
N ILE A 515 -31.45 -4.60 42.78
CA ILE A 515 -31.20 -4.67 41.32
C ILE A 515 -29.72 -5.02 41.05
N GLY A 516 -28.79 -4.41 41.80
CA GLY A 516 -27.35 -4.70 41.66
C GLY A 516 -27.00 -6.17 41.88
N ALA A 517 -27.57 -6.79 42.92
CA ALA A 517 -27.34 -8.21 43.22
C ALA A 517 -27.83 -9.15 42.10
N ALA A 518 -29.00 -8.85 41.51
CA ALA A 518 -29.55 -9.63 40.40
C ALA A 518 -28.70 -9.53 39.13
N VAL A 519 -28.19 -8.34 38.79
CA VAL A 519 -27.32 -8.15 37.62
C VAL A 519 -26.01 -8.92 37.77
N ILE A 520 -25.39 -8.90 38.96
CA ILE A 520 -24.14 -9.63 39.22
C ILE A 520 -24.36 -11.15 39.07
N ALA A 521 -25.47 -11.69 39.57
CA ALA A 521 -25.80 -13.11 39.40
C ALA A 521 -25.97 -13.52 37.93
N VAL A 522 -26.58 -12.67 37.10
CA VAL A 522 -26.74 -12.90 35.65
C VAL A 522 -25.38 -12.86 34.93
N VAL A 523 -24.50 -11.91 35.28
CA VAL A 523 -23.15 -11.81 34.70
C VAL A 523 -22.30 -13.04 35.05
N VAL A 524 -22.32 -13.49 36.31
CA VAL A 524 -21.59 -14.71 36.71
C VAL A 524 -22.16 -15.96 36.00
N GLY A 525 -23.49 -16.05 35.84
CA GLY A 525 -24.11 -17.13 35.07
C GLY A 525 -23.71 -17.15 33.59
N ALA A 526 -23.59 -15.99 32.95
CA ALA A 526 -23.19 -15.87 31.55
C ALA A 526 -21.73 -16.28 31.31
N VAL A 527 -20.82 -15.98 32.24
CA VAL A 527 -19.39 -16.33 32.14
C VAL A 527 -19.13 -17.84 32.26
N VAL A 528 -20.00 -18.59 32.95
CA VAL A 528 -19.85 -20.04 33.16
C VAL A 528 -20.43 -20.88 32.00
N PHE A 529 -21.29 -20.31 31.16
CA PHE A 529 -22.03 -21.04 30.11
C PHE A 529 -21.70 -20.65 28.66
N LEU A 530 -20.74 -19.74 28.43
CA LEU A 530 -20.20 -19.50 27.09
C LEU A 530 -19.11 -20.55 26.75
N PRO A 531 -19.20 -21.24 25.60
CA PRO A 531 -18.16 -22.17 25.16
C PRO A 531 -16.85 -21.41 24.85
N GLN A 532 -15.72 -22.04 25.11
CA GLN A 532 -14.40 -21.47 24.82
C GLN A 532 -14.23 -21.28 23.30
N TYR A 533 -14.06 -20.02 22.88
CA TYR A 533 -13.84 -19.68 21.48
C TYR A 533 -12.39 -20.01 21.08
N VAL A 534 -12.21 -20.91 20.13
CA VAL A 534 -10.91 -21.17 19.50
C VAL A 534 -10.69 -20.11 18.44
N GLY A 535 -9.56 -19.41 18.51
CA GLY A 535 -9.27 -18.30 17.60
C GLY A 535 -8.91 -18.77 16.18
N SER A 536 -9.43 -18.05 15.20
CA SER A 536 -8.87 -17.92 13.85
C SER A 536 -8.47 -16.45 13.67
N ASP A 537 -7.28 -16.18 13.15
CA ASP A 537 -6.84 -14.81 12.88
C ASP A 537 -7.55 -14.25 11.63
N ASP A 538 -8.13 -13.05 11.76
CA ASP A 538 -8.27 -11.99 10.75
C ASP A 538 -9.30 -10.95 11.25
N ASP A 539 -8.82 -9.81 11.77
CA ASP A 539 -9.66 -8.72 12.29
C ASP A 539 -8.97 -7.36 12.00
N PRO A 540 -9.37 -6.64 10.93
CA PRO A 540 -8.62 -5.50 10.41
C PRO A 540 -8.80 -4.21 11.22
N ALA A 541 -7.77 -3.36 11.24
CA ALA A 541 -7.78 -2.07 11.92
C ALA A 541 -8.59 -0.99 11.15
N PRO A 542 -9.21 -0.01 11.85
CA PRO A 542 -9.98 1.05 11.21
C PRO A 542 -9.08 2.13 10.58
N ALA A 543 -9.49 2.66 9.44
CA ALA A 543 -8.91 3.87 8.86
C ALA A 543 -9.45 5.13 9.56
N ASP A 544 -8.57 6.09 9.84
CA ASP A 544 -8.92 7.45 10.29
C ASP A 544 -8.85 8.43 9.11
N GLU A 545 -9.78 9.38 9.03
CA GLU A 545 -9.76 10.48 8.04
C GLU A 545 -8.69 11.53 8.41
N ILE A 546 -8.04 12.14 7.41
CA ILE A 546 -7.25 13.37 7.61
C ILE A 546 -7.67 14.41 6.57
N ALA A 547 -8.28 15.49 7.05
CA ALA A 547 -8.60 16.67 6.24
C ALA A 547 -7.36 17.54 6.02
N ALA A 548 -7.29 18.22 4.87
CA ALA A 548 -6.19 19.13 4.55
C ALA A 548 -6.30 20.44 5.37
N ALA A 549 -5.17 20.87 5.93
CA ALA A 549 -4.97 22.20 6.49
C ALA A 549 -3.55 22.69 6.15
N GLU A 550 -3.42 23.91 5.63
CA GLU A 550 -2.14 24.49 5.22
C GLU A 550 -1.42 25.26 6.35
N GLN A 551 -0.15 25.59 6.08
CA GLN A 551 0.72 26.58 6.74
C GLN A 551 1.54 26.10 7.96
N GLY A 552 2.87 26.20 7.82
CA GLY A 552 3.85 25.89 8.87
C GLY A 552 5.23 25.56 8.30
N GLY A 553 5.91 26.55 7.70
CA GLY A 553 7.22 26.32 7.08
C GLY A 553 8.36 26.14 8.09
N ALA A 554 9.09 25.03 7.99
CA ALA A 554 10.34 24.76 8.69
C ALA A 554 11.44 24.36 7.68
N ALA A 555 12.71 24.58 8.04
CA ALA A 555 13.85 24.25 7.18
C ALA A 555 14.08 22.72 7.10
N PRO A 556 14.66 22.19 6.01
CA PRO A 556 14.92 20.76 5.89
C PRO A 556 15.98 20.31 6.91
N GLU A 557 15.59 19.43 7.84
CA GLU A 557 16.55 18.75 8.70
C GLU A 557 17.40 17.77 7.88
N VAL A 558 18.70 17.73 8.17
CA VAL A 558 19.64 16.83 7.50
C VAL A 558 19.32 15.40 7.91
N ARG A 559 18.93 14.55 6.94
CA ARG A 559 18.70 13.12 7.17
C ARG A 559 19.95 12.47 7.78
N ARG A 560 19.89 12.20 9.07
CA ARG A 560 20.93 11.46 9.79
C ARG A 560 20.92 10.00 9.33
N GLU A 561 22.06 9.54 8.83
CA GLU A 561 22.26 8.13 8.46
C GLU A 561 22.06 7.21 9.67
N LEU A 562 21.44 6.06 9.40
CA LEU A 562 21.13 5.03 10.40
C LEU A 562 22.39 4.25 10.77
N THR A 563 22.70 4.12 12.06
CA THR A 563 23.80 3.26 12.50
C THR A 563 23.41 1.78 12.42
N GLU A 564 24.39 0.88 12.33
CA GLU A 564 24.14 -0.57 12.20
C GLU A 564 23.30 -1.14 13.37
N ASP A 565 23.54 -0.68 14.61
CA ASP A 565 22.74 -1.08 15.78
C ASP A 565 21.31 -0.51 15.73
N GLU A 566 21.11 0.72 15.24
CA GLU A 566 19.77 1.29 15.06
C GLU A 566 19.01 0.54 13.95
N ALA A 567 19.67 0.17 12.85
CA ALA A 567 19.08 -0.64 11.78
C ALA A 567 18.71 -2.05 12.25
N ALA A 568 19.56 -2.68 13.07
CA ALA A 568 19.27 -3.97 13.70
C ALA A 568 18.08 -3.88 14.68
N ASP A 569 18.01 -2.84 15.50
CA ASP A 569 16.88 -2.62 16.41
C ASP A 569 15.58 -2.32 15.64
N LEU A 570 15.61 -1.51 14.56
CA LEU A 570 14.44 -1.27 13.70
C LEU A 570 13.92 -2.59 13.10
N ALA A 571 14.81 -3.41 12.54
CA ALA A 571 14.44 -4.70 11.97
C ALA A 571 13.81 -5.61 13.03
N TYR A 572 14.41 -5.70 14.23
CA TYR A 572 13.87 -6.51 15.31
C TYR A 572 12.51 -6.02 15.81
N LEU A 573 12.35 -4.72 16.09
CA LEU A 573 11.10 -4.12 16.56
C LEU A 573 9.96 -4.32 15.55
N ASN A 574 10.27 -4.22 14.25
CA ASN A 574 9.28 -4.39 13.18
C ASN A 574 8.94 -5.86 12.88
N THR A 575 9.88 -6.80 13.02
CA THR A 575 9.65 -8.22 12.70
C THR A 575 8.98 -9.01 13.84
N TYR A 576 9.28 -8.73 15.12
CA TYR A 576 8.86 -9.61 16.21
C TYR A 576 7.65 -9.07 17.00
N PRO A 577 6.62 -9.91 17.28
CA PRO A 577 5.43 -9.52 18.05
C PRO A 577 5.68 -9.46 19.58
N VAL A 578 6.82 -9.99 20.02
CA VAL A 578 7.30 -9.96 21.41
C VAL A 578 8.68 -9.35 21.42
N TRP A 579 8.85 -8.25 22.16
CA TRP A 579 10.11 -7.51 22.28
C TRP A 579 10.82 -7.83 23.59
N GLU A 580 11.98 -8.47 23.53
CA GLU A 580 12.87 -8.65 24.68
C GLU A 580 13.71 -7.39 24.89
N VAL A 581 13.71 -6.86 26.11
CA VAL A 581 14.44 -5.62 26.45
C VAL A 581 15.95 -5.79 26.24
N ASP A 582 16.49 -6.96 26.58
CA ASP A 582 17.91 -7.29 26.46
C ASP A 582 18.41 -7.44 25.00
N LYS A 583 17.49 -7.46 24.01
CA LYS A 583 17.86 -7.50 22.58
C LYS A 583 18.07 -6.12 21.96
N MET A 584 17.68 -5.03 22.64
CA MET A 584 17.94 -3.66 22.18
C MET A 584 19.44 -3.34 22.25
N LYS A 585 20.04 -2.95 21.13
CA LYS A 585 21.46 -2.55 21.07
C LYS A 585 21.66 -1.04 21.06
N SER A 586 20.85 -0.34 20.27
CA SER A 586 21.00 1.10 20.01
C SER A 586 20.52 1.97 21.18
N PRO A 587 20.93 3.25 21.24
CA PRO A 587 20.32 4.24 22.13
C PRO A 587 18.82 4.44 21.87
N MET A 588 18.37 4.32 20.62
CA MET A 588 16.96 4.45 20.23
C MET A 588 16.10 3.34 20.85
N GLY A 589 16.48 2.07 20.66
CA GLY A 589 15.76 0.92 21.21
C GLY A 589 15.78 0.89 22.75
N LYS A 590 16.92 1.21 23.37
CA LYS A 590 17.05 1.27 24.84
C LYS A 590 16.17 2.37 25.44
N SER A 591 16.19 3.58 24.90
CA SER A 591 15.37 4.69 25.39
C SER A 591 13.86 4.47 25.14
N LEU A 592 13.49 3.74 24.09
CA LEU A 592 12.10 3.30 23.87
C LEU A 592 11.62 2.37 24.99
N MET A 593 12.41 1.34 25.34
CA MET A 593 12.06 0.42 26.43
C MET A 593 12.02 1.12 27.79
N GLU A 594 12.96 2.04 28.05
CA GLU A 594 12.99 2.87 29.26
C GLU A 594 11.74 3.77 29.36
N ALA A 595 11.32 4.40 28.26
CA ALA A 595 10.12 5.23 28.22
C ALA A 595 8.83 4.42 28.50
N ILE A 596 8.72 3.19 27.98
CA ILE A 596 7.61 2.28 28.29
C ILE A 596 7.65 1.87 29.77
N LEU A 597 8.84 1.52 30.30
CA LEU A 597 9.06 1.14 31.70
C LEU A 597 8.84 2.30 32.70
N ALA A 598 9.05 3.55 32.28
CA ALA A 598 8.69 4.75 33.03
C ALA A 598 7.18 5.05 32.96
N GLY A 599 6.48 4.54 31.93
CA GLY A 599 5.12 4.93 31.61
C GLY A 599 5.02 6.37 31.12
N ASP A 600 6.04 6.85 30.40
CA ASP A 600 6.04 8.19 29.83
C ASP A 600 5.56 8.19 28.38
N ILE A 601 4.33 8.63 28.19
CA ILE A 601 3.67 8.72 26.88
C ILE A 601 4.46 9.62 25.93
N ASP A 602 5.03 10.72 26.44
CA ASP A 602 5.72 11.70 25.61
C ASP A 602 7.09 11.18 25.13
N ALA A 603 7.87 10.56 26.02
CA ALA A 603 9.13 9.94 25.63
C ALA A 603 8.96 8.75 24.66
N VAL A 604 7.84 8.00 24.74
CA VAL A 604 7.55 6.94 23.77
C VAL A 604 7.23 7.52 22.39
N VAL A 605 6.27 8.44 22.25
CA VAL A 605 5.86 8.92 20.91
C VAL A 605 6.90 9.81 20.22
N ASN A 606 7.79 10.46 20.97
CA ASN A 606 8.89 11.27 20.42
C ASN A 606 10.17 10.45 20.13
N ASN A 607 10.20 9.16 20.46
CA ASN A 607 11.31 8.28 20.12
C ASN A 607 11.42 8.11 18.59
N ASP A 608 12.63 8.08 18.06
CA ASP A 608 12.87 8.05 16.60
C ASP A 608 12.28 6.82 15.91
N TYR A 609 12.00 5.72 16.63
CA TYR A 609 11.24 4.59 16.09
C TYR A 609 9.82 5.00 15.62
N TYR A 610 9.13 5.82 16.42
CA TYR A 610 7.74 6.24 16.16
C TYR A 610 7.61 7.60 15.50
N ALA A 611 8.55 8.52 15.76
CA ALA A 611 8.48 9.89 15.28
C ALA A 611 8.98 10.03 13.83
N VAL A 612 10.03 9.29 13.43
CA VAL A 612 10.56 9.41 12.06
C VAL A 612 9.66 8.64 11.10
N THR A 613 9.14 9.36 10.10
CA THR A 613 8.18 8.84 9.13
C THR A 613 8.71 7.58 8.43
N GLY A 614 7.97 6.47 8.55
CA GLY A 614 8.31 5.18 7.93
C GLY A 614 9.25 4.25 8.72
N ARG A 615 9.70 4.60 9.94
CA ARG A 615 10.54 3.71 10.76
C ARG A 615 9.77 2.62 11.52
N ALA A 616 8.61 2.93 12.08
CA ALA A 616 7.71 1.93 12.65
C ALA A 616 6.78 1.39 11.55
N THR A 617 6.83 0.07 11.31
CA THR A 617 5.93 -0.64 10.37
C THR A 617 5.12 -1.76 11.02
N ASN A 618 5.44 -2.13 12.27
CA ASN A 618 4.67 -3.12 13.04
C ASN A 618 3.34 -2.51 13.54
N GLU A 619 2.23 -3.01 13.00
CA GLU A 619 0.88 -2.53 13.30
C GLU A 619 0.54 -2.49 14.79
N LYS A 620 0.94 -3.52 15.56
CA LYS A 620 0.63 -3.58 16.99
C LYS A 620 1.47 -2.58 17.78
N ALA A 621 2.70 -2.32 17.34
CA ALA A 621 3.53 -1.25 17.88
C ALA A 621 2.91 0.13 17.57
N ILE A 622 2.43 0.37 16.35
CA ILE A 622 1.76 1.61 15.94
C ILE A 622 0.49 1.82 16.77
N LEU A 623 -0.37 0.80 16.86
CA LEU A 623 -1.60 0.81 17.66
C LEU A 623 -1.35 1.12 19.15
N VAL A 624 -0.25 0.62 19.72
CA VAL A 624 0.18 0.98 21.09
C VAL A 624 0.45 2.49 21.19
N ALA A 625 1.19 3.08 20.24
CA ALA A 625 1.49 4.52 20.21
C ALA A 625 0.22 5.38 20.08
N ASP A 626 -0.72 4.99 19.23
CA ASP A 626 -2.00 5.69 19.06
C ASP A 626 -2.89 5.59 20.32
N LEU A 627 -2.96 4.42 20.96
CA LEU A 627 -3.74 4.22 22.18
C LEU A 627 -3.19 4.95 23.40
N ILE A 628 -1.86 5.13 23.51
CA ILE A 628 -1.29 5.98 24.57
C ILE A 628 -1.42 7.48 24.23
N TRP A 629 -1.23 7.88 22.96
CA TRP A 629 -1.32 9.28 22.56
C TRP A 629 -2.74 9.84 22.70
N ARG A 630 -3.74 9.13 22.17
CA ARG A 630 -5.18 9.49 22.29
C ARG A 630 -5.64 9.53 23.75
N ALA A 631 -4.97 8.81 24.65
CA ALA A 631 -5.27 8.80 26.09
C ALA A 631 -4.58 9.92 26.89
N LYS A 632 -3.61 10.65 26.33
CA LYS A 632 -2.89 11.74 27.01
C LYS A 632 -3.85 12.85 27.45
N GLY A 633 -3.80 13.26 28.72
CA GLY A 633 -4.70 14.29 29.29
C GLY A 633 -6.16 13.85 29.51
N SER A 634 -6.57 12.68 29.02
CA SER A 634 -7.88 12.08 29.27
C SER A 634 -7.98 11.47 30.69
N PRO A 635 -9.19 11.12 31.18
CA PRO A 635 -9.35 10.33 32.40
C PRO A 635 -8.59 8.98 32.37
N SER A 636 -8.31 8.44 31.18
CA SER A 636 -7.57 7.18 30.99
C SER A 636 -6.05 7.32 31.08
N ASP A 637 -5.47 8.54 31.01
CA ASP A 637 -4.01 8.77 31.00
C ASP A 637 -3.28 8.00 32.11
N LYS A 638 -3.67 8.26 33.37
CA LYS A 638 -3.13 7.59 34.57
C LYS A 638 -3.38 6.08 34.59
N GLY A 639 -4.42 5.61 33.88
CA GLY A 639 -4.71 4.20 33.67
C GLY A 639 -3.76 3.54 32.67
N ASN A 640 -3.42 4.23 31.58
CA ASN A 640 -2.52 3.74 30.53
C ASN A 640 -1.05 3.83 30.97
N ARG A 641 -0.62 4.92 31.63
CA ARG A 641 0.70 5.00 32.31
C ARG A 641 0.91 3.95 33.40
N ARG A 642 -0.16 3.32 33.92
CA ARG A 642 -0.05 2.15 34.81
C ARG A 642 0.10 0.85 34.03
N ILE A 643 -0.55 0.72 32.87
CA ILE A 643 -0.42 -0.45 31.99
C ILE A 643 0.99 -0.53 31.39
N MET A 644 1.52 0.58 30.84
CA MET A 644 2.88 0.67 30.28
C MET A 644 3.94 0.14 31.25
N ARG A 645 3.93 0.62 32.50
CA ARG A 645 4.82 0.17 33.59
C ARG A 645 4.62 -1.29 34.05
N SER A 646 3.64 -2.00 33.48
CA SER A 646 3.37 -3.42 33.70
C SER A 646 3.34 -4.24 32.40
N ALA A 647 3.79 -3.64 31.29
CA ALA A 647 3.84 -4.28 29.97
C ALA A 647 5.02 -5.25 29.87
N VAL A 648 6.17 -4.90 30.45
CA VAL A 648 7.31 -5.81 30.60
C VAL A 648 6.97 -6.89 31.63
N LYS A 649 7.02 -8.15 31.20
CA LYS A 649 6.93 -9.35 32.04
C LYS A 649 8.08 -10.28 31.66
N ASN A 650 8.80 -10.80 32.65
CA ASN A 650 9.94 -11.71 32.45
C ASN A 650 10.99 -11.17 31.43
N GLY A 651 11.21 -9.85 31.40
CA GLY A 651 12.16 -9.20 30.47
C GLY A 651 11.62 -8.89 29.07
N ALA A 652 10.36 -9.22 28.76
CA ALA A 652 9.78 -9.03 27.43
C ALA A 652 8.42 -8.29 27.45
N ILE A 653 8.09 -7.63 26.33
CA ILE A 653 6.80 -6.99 26.05
C ILE A 653 6.11 -7.79 24.95
N ASP A 654 4.99 -8.43 25.26
CA ASP A 654 4.05 -8.96 24.25
C ASP A 654 3.16 -7.82 23.75
N LEU A 655 3.30 -7.46 22.47
CA LEU A 655 2.56 -6.35 21.87
C LEU A 655 1.05 -6.59 21.80
N LYS A 656 0.60 -7.84 21.62
CA LYS A 656 -0.84 -8.19 21.58
C LYS A 656 -1.45 -8.03 22.98
N THR A 657 -0.82 -8.63 24.00
CA THR A 657 -1.24 -8.42 25.39
C THR A 657 -1.14 -6.94 25.81
N PHE A 658 -0.18 -6.17 25.29
CA PHE A 658 -0.04 -4.74 25.60
C PHE A 658 -1.15 -3.90 24.94
N SER A 659 -1.38 -4.05 23.63
CA SER A 659 -2.45 -3.35 22.89
C SER A 659 -3.82 -3.65 23.49
N ASP A 660 -4.11 -4.91 23.78
CA ASP A 660 -5.42 -5.34 24.27
C ASP A 660 -5.74 -4.76 25.66
N ASN A 661 -4.72 -4.55 26.50
CA ASN A 661 -4.92 -3.95 27.81
C ASN A 661 -5.08 -2.42 27.74
N LEU A 662 -4.42 -1.75 26.78
CA LEU A 662 -4.66 -0.33 26.50
C LEU A 662 -6.02 -0.08 25.85
N ALA A 663 -6.44 -0.93 24.91
CA ALA A 663 -7.72 -0.83 24.19
C ALA A 663 -8.92 -0.91 25.14
N LYS A 664 -8.86 -1.79 26.15
CA LYS A 664 -9.84 -1.90 27.25
C LYS A 664 -9.98 -0.62 28.10
N ARG A 665 -9.15 0.41 27.87
CA ARG A 665 -9.18 1.71 28.53
C ARG A 665 -9.20 2.90 27.56
N ARG A 666 -9.57 2.70 26.29
CA ARG A 666 -9.76 3.80 25.32
C ARG A 666 -10.64 4.91 25.96
N PRO A 667 -10.22 6.18 25.95
CA PRO A 667 -11.02 7.26 26.53
C PRO A 667 -12.33 7.46 25.74
N ALA A 668 -13.42 7.70 26.48
CA ALA A 668 -14.72 8.11 25.92
C ALA A 668 -14.93 9.63 25.94
N GLU A 669 -14.11 10.36 26.72
CA GLU A 669 -14.15 11.81 26.88
C GLU A 669 -12.73 12.38 26.93
N ARG A 670 -12.55 13.62 26.46
CA ARG A 670 -11.25 14.34 26.43
C ARG A 670 -10.15 13.49 25.75
N ILE A 671 -10.47 12.98 24.58
CA ILE A 671 -9.50 12.34 23.69
C ILE A 671 -8.49 13.40 23.25
N ASN A 672 -7.23 13.01 23.12
CA ASN A 672 -6.23 13.85 22.49
C ASN A 672 -6.25 13.62 20.98
N ASP A 673 -6.90 14.54 20.27
CA ASP A 673 -7.08 14.51 18.82
C ASP A 673 -5.99 15.30 18.07
N THR A 674 -4.91 15.72 18.75
CA THR A 674 -3.74 16.31 18.09
C THR A 674 -2.94 15.22 17.35
N PRO A 675 -2.31 15.51 16.19
CA PRO A 675 -1.45 14.55 15.52
C PRO A 675 -0.27 14.13 16.43
N ARG A 676 0.23 12.90 16.27
CA ARG A 676 1.46 12.46 16.94
C ARG A 676 2.65 13.31 16.45
N PRO A 677 3.68 13.55 17.30
CA PRO A 677 4.92 14.17 16.86
C PRO A 677 5.57 13.39 15.71
N SER A 678 6.02 14.10 14.68
CA SER A 678 6.65 13.51 13.48
C SER A 678 7.96 14.23 13.12
N LYS A 679 8.86 13.50 12.47
CA LYS A 679 10.15 13.92 11.90
C LYS A 679 10.31 13.32 10.49
#